data_AF-A0A9W9S756-F1
#
_entry.id   AF-A0A9W9S756-F1
#
_cell.length_a   1.000
_cell.length_b   1.000
_cell.length_c   1.000
_cell.angle_alpha   90.00
_cell.angle_beta   90.00
_cell.angle_gamma   90.00
#
_symmetry.space_group_name_H-M   'P 1'
#
loop_
_entity.id
_entity.type
_entity.pdbx_description
1 polymer ?
#
loop_
_entity_poly.entity_id
_entity_poly.type
_entity_poly.pdbx_seq_one_letter_code
_entity_poly.pdbx_strand_id
1 'polypeptide(L)'
;MAFTHGNYTVAWIFALPLEVAAANLMLERVHPSLSQPQTDHNSYTLGSVSGHHVVIACLPSGVYGTTSAAIALAQMLSTFLSLRFGLMVGIGGGVPSRKTDIRLGDVVVSMPTSASTFGGIIQYDYGKRLPDGSFKQTGSLNKPPRYLLTAISQIQSDDLVNETPIEKTISDILEKHEKVRDQFSRPENDLLFKPSYDHCRSEDTDCSACDQRQLEVRQPRDFKKPIIHHGLIASGNKVIKDPKKRDALAEGRDILCFEMEAAGLMDQLSCLVIRGICDYCDSHKSKKWQGYAALTAAAYTKMLLGVLPAYNDASNSSKQAWVENDDNPLLWVSGTPGCGKSFIAQNIISYVQALYPQCATERNDTSVGYFFFKHTDPETRNFHRALRDIAFQIYQNDLSYRCYIHANCHSPDDIKSFQAAWRYLFVEYYLNTLETVGGNVIIVLDSVDEAFRDDCREFLALASNFVHHPIKSGIKVVLLGRPEIYDDLVNALGLPISTIHVNANKNIGDITNYVRKAIRKSRSISRVPKPQRVLIEKALIDKAEGMFIWADLMLTELNGRARASSMLESLHKAPKSLDAMLKHVLETFSSRLNEEEATDLNIILSWVACADTPLRLAELETILGLELKTEDDRLGL
;
A
#
# COMPACT_ATOMS: atom_id res chain seq x y z
N MET A 1 19.36 16.31 0.94
CA MET A 1 18.78 14.98 0.71
C MET A 1 18.65 14.75 -0.79
N ALA A 2 19.18 13.63 -1.28
CA ALA A 2 18.94 13.19 -2.66
C ALA A 2 17.54 12.58 -2.76
N PHE A 3 16.84 12.83 -3.87
CA PHE A 3 15.55 12.19 -4.13
C PHE A 3 15.76 10.75 -4.62
N THR A 4 14.94 9.82 -4.16
CA THR A 4 14.87 8.42 -4.63
C THR A 4 13.47 8.10 -5.11
N HIS A 5 13.30 6.99 -5.84
CA HIS A 5 11.98 6.56 -6.32
C HIS A 5 10.98 6.34 -5.17
N GLY A 6 11.47 5.94 -3.99
CA GLY A 6 10.64 5.72 -2.80
C GLY A 6 10.05 7.00 -2.19
N ASN A 7 10.52 8.19 -2.58
CA ASN A 7 9.95 9.45 -2.08
C ASN A 7 8.61 9.80 -2.71
N TYR A 8 8.25 9.22 -3.86
CA TYR A 8 7.08 9.65 -4.62
C TYR A 8 5.87 8.76 -4.32
N THR A 9 4.77 9.40 -3.92
CA THR A 9 3.58 8.71 -3.40
C THR A 9 2.33 8.93 -4.25
N VAL A 10 2.37 9.86 -5.20
CA VAL A 10 1.24 10.24 -6.04
C VAL A 10 1.60 10.10 -7.51
N ALA A 11 0.84 9.29 -8.24
CA ALA A 11 0.95 9.19 -9.70
C ALA A 11 0.03 10.23 -10.34
N TRP A 12 0.54 11.04 -11.26
CA TRP A 12 -0.23 12.05 -11.98
C TRP A 12 -0.12 11.80 -13.48
N ILE A 13 -1.18 11.25 -14.08
CA ILE A 13 -1.13 10.64 -15.42
C ILE A 13 -1.99 11.43 -16.39
N PHE A 14 -1.43 11.68 -17.58
CA PHE A 14 -1.99 12.55 -18.61
C PHE A 14 -1.97 11.88 -19.98
N ALA A 15 -2.96 12.18 -20.81
CA ALA A 15 -3.05 11.66 -22.16
C ALA A 15 -2.32 12.56 -23.17
N LEU A 16 -2.30 13.88 -22.93
CA LEU A 16 -1.82 14.87 -23.89
C LEU A 16 -0.70 15.75 -23.32
N PRO A 17 0.30 16.16 -24.12
CA PRO A 17 1.37 17.06 -23.69
C PRO A 17 0.86 18.41 -23.15
N LEU A 18 -0.27 18.90 -23.67
CA LEU A 18 -0.91 20.13 -23.18
C LEU A 18 -1.36 20.00 -21.71
N GLU A 19 -1.81 18.82 -21.32
CA GLU A 19 -2.27 18.56 -19.95
C GLU A 19 -1.08 18.46 -18.99
N VAL A 20 0.02 17.84 -19.44
CA VAL A 20 1.30 17.83 -18.70
C VAL A 20 1.85 19.24 -18.52
N ALA A 21 1.76 20.10 -19.54
CA ALA A 21 2.15 21.49 -19.41
C ALA A 21 1.32 22.22 -18.35
N ALA A 22 0.00 22.01 -18.30
CA ALA A 22 -0.85 22.55 -17.23
C ALA A 22 -0.45 22.03 -15.84
N ALA A 23 -0.10 20.75 -15.73
CA ALA A 23 0.35 20.13 -14.48
C ALA A 23 1.69 20.68 -13.98
N ASN A 24 2.63 20.89 -14.89
CA ASN A 24 3.95 21.45 -14.57
C ASN A 24 3.83 22.88 -14.02
N LEU A 25 2.81 23.65 -14.42
CA LEU A 25 2.53 24.98 -13.86
C LEU A 25 2.01 24.91 -12.41
N MET A 26 1.56 23.75 -11.94
CA MET A 26 1.10 23.54 -10.56
C MET A 26 2.23 23.17 -9.60
N LEU A 27 3.36 22.69 -10.12
CA LEU A 27 4.53 22.28 -9.34
C LEU A 27 5.10 23.49 -8.56
N GLU A 28 5.27 23.30 -7.26
CA GLU A 28 5.96 24.27 -6.40
C GLU A 28 7.48 24.08 -6.47
N ARG A 29 7.91 22.82 -6.69
CA ARG A 29 9.31 22.46 -6.93
C ARG A 29 9.38 21.36 -7.98
N VAL A 30 10.28 21.53 -8.94
CA VAL A 30 10.68 20.47 -9.87
C VAL A 30 11.90 19.75 -9.28
N HIS A 31 11.87 18.42 -9.28
CA HIS A 31 12.96 17.58 -8.80
C HIS A 31 13.83 17.09 -9.97
N PRO A 32 15.10 16.74 -9.75
CA PRO A 32 15.95 16.11 -10.76
C PRO A 32 15.36 14.78 -11.24
N SER A 33 15.59 14.46 -12.51
CA SER A 33 15.27 13.14 -13.07
C SER A 33 16.04 12.03 -12.35
N LEU A 34 15.40 10.87 -12.19
CA LEU A 34 15.99 9.67 -11.61
C LEU A 34 16.31 8.65 -12.71
N SER A 35 17.26 7.76 -12.46
CA SER A 35 17.60 6.68 -13.39
C SER A 35 16.48 5.62 -13.41
N GLN A 36 15.96 5.31 -14.59
CA GLN A 36 14.90 4.31 -14.75
C GLN A 36 15.44 2.98 -15.31
N PRO A 37 14.79 1.84 -15.00
CA PRO A 37 15.10 0.56 -15.64
C PRO A 37 14.90 0.61 -17.15
N GLN A 38 15.68 -0.16 -17.92
CA GLN A 38 15.52 -0.24 -19.39
C GLN A 38 14.14 -0.76 -19.83
N THR A 39 13.41 -1.43 -18.94
CA THR A 39 12.06 -1.95 -19.17
C THR A 39 10.96 -0.90 -19.05
N ASP A 40 11.27 0.27 -18.47
CA ASP A 40 10.37 1.40 -18.33
C ASP A 40 10.63 2.42 -19.44
N HIS A 41 9.65 2.59 -20.33
CA HIS A 41 9.75 3.47 -21.49
C HIS A 41 9.00 4.80 -21.29
N ASN A 42 8.42 5.02 -20.11
CA ASN A 42 7.79 6.29 -19.79
C ASN A 42 8.84 7.40 -19.63
N SER A 43 8.39 8.63 -19.84
CA SER A 43 9.15 9.83 -19.47
C SER A 43 8.46 10.49 -18.28
N TYR A 44 9.24 10.75 -17.22
CA TYR A 44 8.73 11.28 -15.97
C TYR A 44 9.18 12.72 -15.72
N THR A 45 8.25 13.55 -15.25
CA THR A 45 8.58 14.78 -14.53
C THR A 45 8.31 14.57 -13.05
N LEU A 46 9.26 14.93 -12.21
CA LEU A 46 9.21 14.71 -10.77
C LEU A 46 9.09 16.05 -10.06
N GLY A 47 8.29 16.13 -9.00
CA GLY A 47 8.17 17.39 -8.26
C GLY A 47 7.37 17.31 -6.97
N SER A 48 7.14 18.47 -6.39
CA SER A 48 6.29 18.64 -5.21
C SER A 48 5.12 19.57 -5.46
N VAL A 49 3.95 19.21 -4.93
CA VAL A 49 2.73 20.03 -4.95
C VAL A 49 2.04 19.89 -3.60
N SER A 50 1.85 21.00 -2.90
CA SER A 50 1.06 21.08 -1.67
C SER A 50 1.48 20.03 -0.62
N GLY A 51 2.80 19.84 -0.46
CA GLY A 51 3.38 18.87 0.48
C GLY A 51 3.47 17.43 -0.01
N HIS A 52 3.00 17.11 -1.21
CA HIS A 52 3.08 15.76 -1.79
C HIS A 52 4.18 15.66 -2.85
N HIS A 53 4.84 14.51 -2.94
CA HIS A 53 5.78 14.19 -4.02
C HIS A 53 5.07 13.44 -5.15
N VAL A 54 5.07 14.03 -6.34
CA VAL A 54 4.28 13.59 -7.49
C VAL A 54 5.20 13.07 -8.61
N VAL A 55 4.76 11.99 -9.27
CA VAL A 55 5.33 11.47 -10.51
C VAL A 55 4.38 11.82 -11.64
N ILE A 56 4.78 12.71 -12.54
CA ILE A 56 4.01 13.08 -13.72
C ILE A 56 4.45 12.20 -14.90
N ALA A 57 3.49 11.55 -15.56
CA ALA A 57 3.73 10.84 -16.81
C ALA A 57 2.71 11.21 -17.89
N CYS A 58 3.18 11.26 -19.13
CA CYS A 58 2.37 11.40 -20.32
C CYS A 58 2.28 10.06 -21.04
N LEU A 59 1.13 9.76 -21.64
CA LEU A 59 1.04 8.67 -22.62
C LEU A 59 1.95 8.96 -23.84
N PRO A 60 2.42 7.91 -24.54
CA PRO A 60 3.25 8.08 -25.73
C PRO A 60 2.58 8.96 -26.78
N SER A 61 3.35 9.87 -27.38
CA SER A 61 2.82 10.82 -28.37
C SER A 61 2.11 10.09 -29.52
N GLY A 62 0.84 10.45 -29.76
CA GLY A 62 0.00 9.85 -30.80
C GLY A 62 -0.66 8.53 -30.41
N VAL A 63 -0.42 8.01 -29.19
CA VAL A 63 -1.05 6.80 -28.65
C VAL A 63 -1.91 7.19 -27.44
N TYR A 64 -3.18 6.82 -27.46
CA TYR A 64 -4.14 7.13 -26.40
C TYR A 64 -5.10 5.96 -26.22
N GLY A 65 -6.00 6.07 -25.24
CA GLY A 65 -6.94 5.01 -24.91
C GLY A 65 -6.50 4.15 -23.72
N THR A 66 -7.42 3.27 -23.31
CA THR A 66 -7.32 2.52 -22.04
C THR A 66 -6.10 1.61 -21.95
N THR A 67 -5.72 0.95 -23.05
CA THR A 67 -4.56 0.05 -23.10
C THR A 67 -3.25 0.79 -22.88
N SER A 68 -3.07 1.95 -23.53
CA SER A 68 -1.84 2.73 -23.37
C SER A 68 -1.69 3.25 -21.96
N ALA A 69 -2.80 3.68 -21.35
CA ALA A 69 -2.81 4.17 -19.98
C ALA A 69 -2.49 3.07 -18.98
N ALA A 70 -3.02 1.85 -19.20
CA ALA A 70 -2.70 0.68 -18.40
C ALA A 70 -1.20 0.31 -18.47
N ILE A 71 -0.59 0.36 -19.67
CA ILE A 71 0.84 0.06 -19.84
C ILE A 71 1.71 1.10 -19.13
N ALA A 72 1.41 2.39 -19.34
CA ALA A 72 2.15 3.47 -18.71
C ALA A 72 2.09 3.36 -17.17
N LEU A 73 0.90 3.09 -16.62
CA LEU A 73 0.73 2.90 -15.18
C LEU A 73 1.46 1.65 -14.67
N ALA A 74 1.39 0.51 -15.38
CA ALA A 74 2.07 -0.72 -14.96
C ALA A 74 3.60 -0.53 -14.88
N GLN A 75 4.19 0.16 -15.86
CA GLN A 75 5.61 0.50 -15.82
C GLN A 75 5.92 1.47 -14.67
N MET A 76 5.10 2.52 -14.49
CA MET A 76 5.26 3.47 -13.37
C MET A 76 5.20 2.79 -12.00
N LEU A 77 4.27 1.84 -11.80
CA LEU A 77 4.17 1.06 -10.56
C LEU A 77 5.40 0.18 -10.31
N SER A 78 6.07 -0.30 -11.37
CA SER A 78 7.31 -1.07 -11.23
C SER A 78 8.51 -0.21 -10.84
N THR A 79 8.53 1.05 -11.26
CA THR A 79 9.62 2.02 -11.00
C THR A 79 9.42 2.76 -9.68
N PHE A 80 8.19 3.16 -9.34
CA PHE A 80 7.85 3.92 -8.13
C PHE A 80 7.00 3.06 -7.19
N LEU A 81 7.66 2.22 -6.39
CA LEU A 81 7.01 1.25 -5.50
C LEU A 81 6.21 1.87 -4.35
N SER A 82 6.44 3.16 -4.06
CA SER A 82 5.79 3.89 -2.96
C SER A 82 4.51 4.64 -3.38
N LEU A 83 4.08 4.48 -4.64
CA LEU A 83 2.83 5.08 -5.12
C LEU A 83 1.62 4.54 -4.34
N ARG A 84 0.82 5.48 -3.81
CA ARG A 84 -0.38 5.17 -3.02
C ARG A 84 -1.66 5.28 -3.82
N PHE A 85 -1.73 6.31 -4.67
CA PHE A 85 -2.88 6.58 -5.51
C PHE A 85 -2.47 7.29 -6.78
N GLY A 86 -3.35 7.18 -7.79
CA GLY A 86 -3.22 7.87 -9.05
C GLY A 86 -4.26 8.96 -9.22
N LEU A 87 -3.89 9.96 -10.00
CA LEU A 87 -4.76 11.03 -10.46
C LEU A 87 -4.69 11.00 -11.98
N MET A 88 -5.78 10.57 -12.62
CA MET A 88 -5.92 10.66 -14.07
C MET A 88 -6.54 12.02 -14.37
N VAL A 89 -5.72 12.95 -14.84
CA VAL A 89 -6.14 14.34 -15.04
C VAL A 89 -6.01 14.69 -16.50
N GLY A 90 -6.94 15.47 -17.01
CA GLY A 90 -6.87 15.94 -18.37
C GLY A 90 -8.17 16.57 -18.83
N ILE A 91 -8.37 16.61 -20.14
CA ILE A 91 -9.59 17.14 -20.74
C ILE A 91 -10.61 16.04 -21.02
N GLY A 92 -11.88 16.43 -21.07
CA GLY A 92 -12.99 15.56 -21.44
C GLY A 92 -14.09 16.34 -22.13
N GLY A 93 -15.04 15.61 -22.72
CA GLY A 93 -16.23 16.21 -23.32
C GLY A 93 -17.41 16.17 -22.36
N GLY A 94 -18.06 17.31 -22.13
CA GLY A 94 -19.15 17.47 -21.18
C GLY A 94 -20.50 17.01 -21.73
N VAL A 95 -21.40 16.66 -20.82
CA VAL A 95 -22.78 16.28 -21.13
C VAL A 95 -23.74 17.25 -20.45
N PRO A 96 -24.11 18.36 -21.11
CA PRO A 96 -25.09 19.29 -20.59
C PRO A 96 -26.45 18.62 -20.49
N SER A 97 -27.18 18.84 -19.39
CA SER A 97 -28.54 18.37 -19.22
C SER A 97 -29.41 19.41 -18.52
N ARG A 98 -30.72 19.17 -18.44
CA ARG A 98 -31.64 20.03 -17.69
C ARG A 98 -31.37 20.02 -16.18
N LYS A 99 -30.78 18.93 -15.66
CA LYS A 99 -30.46 18.78 -14.23
C LYS A 99 -29.13 19.42 -13.89
N THR A 100 -28.16 19.25 -14.77
CA THR A 100 -26.77 19.68 -14.59
C THR A 100 -26.34 20.44 -15.82
N ASP A 101 -26.26 21.76 -15.69
CA ASP A 101 -25.70 22.63 -16.72
C ASP A 101 -24.17 22.48 -16.66
N ILE A 102 -23.57 21.78 -17.61
CA ILE A 102 -22.11 21.64 -17.72
C ILE A 102 -21.62 22.62 -18.78
N ARG A 103 -20.57 23.38 -18.47
CA ARG A 103 -20.01 24.41 -19.36
C ARG A 103 -18.55 24.17 -19.71
N LEU A 104 -18.10 24.78 -20.81
CA LEU A 104 -16.70 24.72 -21.19
C LEU A 104 -15.83 25.41 -20.13
N GLY A 105 -14.74 24.76 -19.74
CA GLY A 105 -13.87 25.16 -18.64
C GLY A 105 -14.29 24.65 -17.26
N ASP A 106 -15.53 24.16 -17.07
CA ASP A 106 -15.94 23.48 -15.85
C ASP A 106 -15.08 22.21 -15.62
N VAL A 107 -15.07 21.71 -14.39
CA VAL A 107 -14.33 20.49 -14.03
C VAL A 107 -15.33 19.42 -13.59
N VAL A 108 -15.16 18.20 -14.07
CA VAL A 108 -15.91 17.02 -13.62
C VAL A 108 -14.97 16.09 -12.86
N VAL A 109 -15.36 15.74 -11.63
CA VAL A 109 -14.61 14.86 -10.73
C VAL A 109 -15.37 13.56 -10.56
N SER A 110 -14.70 12.44 -10.80
CA SER A 110 -15.33 11.12 -10.71
C SER A 110 -15.74 10.80 -9.28
N MET A 111 -17.04 10.57 -9.05
CA MET A 111 -17.58 10.27 -7.72
C MET A 111 -18.72 9.25 -7.82
N PRO A 112 -18.80 8.26 -6.90
CA PRO A 112 -19.98 7.40 -6.78
C PRO A 112 -21.23 8.24 -6.47
N THR A 113 -22.34 7.97 -7.16
CA THR A 113 -23.61 8.68 -6.95
C THR A 113 -24.65 7.74 -6.32
N SER A 114 -25.55 8.27 -5.50
CA SER A 114 -26.63 7.50 -4.87
C SER A 114 -27.62 6.88 -5.88
N ALA A 115 -27.71 7.48 -7.07
CA ALA A 115 -28.56 7.01 -8.17
C ALA A 115 -27.96 5.84 -8.95
N SER A 116 -26.71 5.42 -8.69
CA SER A 116 -26.03 4.39 -9.47
C SER A 116 -25.25 3.39 -8.63
N THR A 117 -25.06 2.18 -9.17
CA THR A 117 -24.19 1.15 -8.58
C THR A 117 -22.72 1.31 -9.00
N PHE A 118 -22.37 2.38 -9.72
CA PHE A 118 -21.06 2.58 -10.32
C PHE A 118 -20.09 3.30 -9.39
N GLY A 119 -18.80 2.97 -9.48
CA GLY A 119 -17.75 3.52 -8.63
C GLY A 119 -17.32 4.96 -8.94
N GLY A 120 -18.00 5.68 -9.83
CA GLY A 120 -17.59 7.00 -10.32
C GLY A 120 -17.13 7.01 -11.78
N ILE A 121 -16.66 5.86 -12.29
CA ILE A 121 -16.32 5.65 -13.70
C ILE A 121 -17.18 4.53 -14.29
N ILE A 122 -17.61 4.72 -15.53
CA ILE A 122 -18.37 3.73 -16.30
C ILE A 122 -17.67 3.44 -17.63
N GLN A 123 -17.23 2.20 -17.86
CA GLN A 123 -16.68 1.82 -19.16
C GLN A 123 -17.81 1.53 -20.16
N TYR A 124 -18.25 2.54 -20.92
CA TYR A 124 -19.49 2.49 -21.70
C TYR A 124 -19.41 1.57 -22.93
N ASP A 125 -18.20 1.24 -23.39
CA ASP A 125 -17.97 0.39 -24.57
C ASP A 125 -17.59 -1.05 -24.23
N TYR A 126 -17.61 -1.43 -22.95
CA TYR A 126 -17.27 -2.78 -22.49
C TYR A 126 -18.50 -3.58 -22.04
N GLY A 127 -18.81 -4.63 -22.79
CA GLY A 127 -20.10 -5.31 -22.67
C GLY A 127 -20.39 -6.28 -23.79
N LYS A 128 -21.60 -6.83 -23.75
CA LYS A 128 -22.12 -7.79 -24.73
C LYS A 128 -23.19 -7.13 -25.58
N ARG A 129 -23.13 -7.36 -26.89
CA ARG A 129 -24.24 -7.04 -27.78
C ARG A 129 -25.27 -8.19 -27.73
N LEU A 130 -26.53 -7.85 -27.47
CA LEU A 130 -27.63 -8.79 -27.41
C LEU A 130 -28.23 -9.02 -28.82
N PRO A 131 -28.99 -10.13 -29.04
CA PRO A 131 -29.58 -10.43 -30.34
C PRO A 131 -30.55 -9.35 -30.86
N ASP A 132 -31.17 -8.60 -29.96
CA ASP A 132 -32.02 -7.43 -30.27
C ASP A 132 -31.22 -6.19 -30.71
N GLY A 133 -29.89 -6.30 -30.81
CA GLY A 133 -28.97 -5.23 -31.18
C GLY A 133 -28.57 -4.32 -30.02
N SER A 134 -29.19 -4.45 -28.84
CA SER A 134 -28.90 -3.63 -27.66
C SER A 134 -27.54 -3.98 -27.05
N PHE A 135 -26.92 -3.00 -26.39
CA PHE A 135 -25.64 -3.19 -25.73
C PHE A 135 -25.82 -3.31 -24.22
N LYS A 136 -25.53 -4.49 -23.69
CA LYS A 136 -25.52 -4.74 -22.26
C LYS A 136 -24.09 -4.60 -21.73
N GLN A 137 -23.84 -3.50 -21.04
CA GLN A 137 -22.57 -3.30 -20.34
C GLN A 137 -22.35 -4.42 -19.31
N THR A 138 -21.12 -4.91 -19.19
CA THR A 138 -20.77 -5.96 -18.23
C THR A 138 -19.53 -5.55 -17.45
N GLY A 139 -19.64 -5.52 -16.12
CA GLY A 139 -18.53 -5.17 -15.24
C GLY A 139 -18.75 -3.85 -14.50
N SER A 140 -17.94 -3.64 -13.46
CA SER A 140 -17.91 -2.44 -12.64
C SER A 140 -16.46 -2.14 -12.30
N LEU A 141 -16.04 -0.90 -12.49
CA LEU A 141 -14.71 -0.45 -12.10
C LEU A 141 -14.68 -0.11 -10.61
N ASN A 142 -13.51 -0.20 -10.00
CA ASN A 142 -13.30 0.23 -8.63
C ASN A 142 -13.70 1.69 -8.41
N LYS A 143 -14.06 2.01 -7.17
CA LYS A 143 -14.33 3.39 -6.74
C LYS A 143 -13.06 4.08 -6.21
N PRO A 144 -12.97 5.42 -6.27
CA PRO A 144 -11.91 6.15 -5.62
C PRO A 144 -11.79 5.79 -4.13
N PRO A 145 -10.58 5.78 -3.57
CA PRO A 145 -10.34 5.43 -2.18
C PRO A 145 -11.02 6.44 -1.23
N ARG A 146 -11.39 5.96 -0.03
CA ARG A 146 -12.17 6.72 0.95
C ARG A 146 -11.57 8.09 1.30
N TYR A 147 -10.25 8.19 1.42
CA TYR A 147 -9.60 9.45 1.79
C TYR A 147 -9.69 10.51 0.68
N LEU A 148 -9.65 10.12 -0.61
CA LEU A 148 -9.91 11.05 -1.72
C LEU A 148 -11.37 11.51 -1.71
N LEU A 149 -12.32 10.60 -1.44
CA LEU A 149 -13.74 10.95 -1.31
C LEU A 149 -14.01 11.85 -0.09
N THR A 150 -13.26 11.67 1.00
CA THR A 150 -13.34 12.52 2.20
C THR A 150 -12.78 13.92 1.90
N ALA A 151 -11.67 14.01 1.18
CA ALA A 151 -11.11 15.29 0.74
C ALA A 151 -12.08 16.04 -0.20
N ILE A 152 -12.76 15.33 -1.11
CA ILE A 152 -13.83 15.91 -1.93
C ILE A 152 -14.95 16.47 -1.05
N SER A 153 -15.39 15.73 -0.03
CA SER A 153 -16.44 16.19 0.88
C SER A 153 -16.04 17.46 1.63
N GLN A 154 -14.76 17.56 2.03
CA GLN A 154 -14.21 18.77 2.65
C GLN A 154 -14.20 19.95 1.67
N ILE A 155 -13.74 19.74 0.43
CA ILE A 155 -13.75 20.78 -0.61
C ILE A 155 -15.18 21.26 -0.90
N GLN A 156 -16.14 20.35 -0.99
CA GLN A 156 -17.55 20.69 -1.18
C GLN A 156 -18.09 21.52 0.00
N SER A 157 -17.72 21.16 1.23
CA SER A 157 -18.10 21.94 2.42
C SER A 157 -17.47 23.34 2.39
N ASP A 158 -16.20 23.44 1.99
CA ASP A 158 -15.50 24.71 1.95
C ASP A 158 -16.03 25.64 0.86
N ASP A 159 -16.42 25.09 -0.30
CA ASP A 159 -17.02 25.85 -1.42
C ASP A 159 -18.42 26.40 -1.09
N LEU A 160 -19.13 25.81 -0.12
CA LEU A 160 -20.40 26.36 0.39
C LEU A 160 -20.20 27.61 1.28
N VAL A 161 -19.02 27.80 1.85
CA VAL A 161 -18.73 28.84 2.85
C VAL A 161 -17.78 29.91 2.30
N ASN A 162 -16.79 29.50 1.52
CA ASN A 162 -15.71 30.34 1.02
C ASN A 162 -15.63 30.28 -0.50
N GLU A 163 -15.05 31.31 -1.12
CA GLU A 163 -14.74 31.25 -2.54
C GLU A 163 -13.63 30.23 -2.82
N THR A 164 -13.88 29.31 -3.76
CA THR A 164 -12.90 28.31 -4.19
C THR A 164 -11.58 28.94 -4.71
N PRO A 165 -10.41 28.54 -4.21
CA PRO A 165 -9.10 29.14 -4.54
C PRO A 165 -8.58 28.83 -5.95
N ILE A 166 -9.35 28.10 -6.77
CA ILE A 166 -8.97 27.71 -8.14
C ILE A 166 -8.77 28.94 -9.02
N GLU A 167 -9.67 29.92 -8.93
CA GLU A 167 -9.60 31.13 -9.77
C GLU A 167 -8.34 31.93 -9.49
N LYS A 168 -8.02 32.13 -8.20
CA LYS A 168 -6.79 32.79 -7.79
C LYS A 168 -5.57 32.07 -8.34
N THR A 169 -5.54 30.73 -8.23
CA THR A 169 -4.45 29.92 -8.77
C THR A 169 -4.28 30.10 -10.27
N ILE A 170 -5.38 30.12 -11.02
CA ILE A 170 -5.37 30.32 -12.48
C ILE A 170 -4.88 31.73 -12.83
N SER A 171 -5.43 32.77 -12.19
CA SER A 171 -5.03 34.15 -12.42
C SER A 171 -3.54 34.37 -12.12
N ASP A 172 -3.06 33.87 -10.97
CA ASP A 172 -1.64 33.97 -10.58
C ASP A 172 -0.71 33.33 -11.63
N ILE A 173 -1.12 32.22 -12.25
CA ILE A 173 -0.33 31.53 -13.29
C ILE A 173 -0.34 32.32 -14.60
N LEU A 174 -1.50 32.81 -15.04
CA LEU A 174 -1.65 33.58 -16.28
C LEU A 174 -1.00 34.97 -16.21
N GLU A 175 -0.81 35.51 -15.01
CA GLU A 175 -0.05 36.73 -14.76
C GLU A 175 1.46 36.50 -14.79
N LYS A 176 1.95 35.39 -14.22
CA LYS A 176 3.39 35.09 -14.12
C LYS A 176 4.03 34.63 -15.43
N HIS A 177 3.25 34.08 -16.36
CA HIS A 177 3.78 33.41 -17.56
C HIS A 177 3.13 33.92 -18.85
N GLU A 178 3.75 34.88 -19.53
CA GLU A 178 3.22 35.46 -20.79
C GLU A 178 2.95 34.41 -21.87
N LYS A 179 3.88 33.48 -22.12
CA LYS A 179 3.70 32.40 -23.12
C LYS A 179 2.55 31.44 -22.77
N VAL A 180 2.24 31.28 -21.49
CA VAL A 180 1.14 30.43 -21.02
C VAL A 180 -0.19 31.13 -21.27
N ARG A 181 -0.24 32.47 -21.19
CA ARG A 181 -1.45 33.25 -21.40
C ARG A 181 -2.10 32.97 -22.75
N ASP A 182 -1.33 32.92 -23.84
CA ASP A 182 -1.90 32.70 -25.17
C ASP A 182 -2.58 31.34 -25.33
N GLN A 183 -2.05 30.30 -24.69
CA GLN A 183 -2.52 28.93 -24.84
C GLN A 183 -3.56 28.52 -23.80
N PHE A 184 -3.50 29.08 -22.59
CA PHE A 184 -4.30 28.65 -21.45
C PHE A 184 -5.32 29.69 -20.98
N SER A 185 -5.41 30.87 -21.61
CA SER A 185 -6.47 31.83 -21.30
C SER A 185 -7.85 31.29 -21.62
N ARG A 186 -8.83 31.67 -20.80
CA ARG A 186 -10.24 31.35 -21.02
C ARG A 186 -10.73 31.96 -22.35
N PRO A 187 -11.24 31.15 -23.29
CA PRO A 187 -11.91 31.67 -24.48
C PRO A 187 -13.20 32.44 -24.15
N GLU A 188 -13.59 33.37 -25.02
CA GLU A 188 -14.76 34.24 -24.77
C GLU A 188 -16.10 33.50 -24.89
N ASN A 189 -16.24 32.64 -25.91
CA ASN A 189 -17.54 32.09 -26.30
C ASN A 189 -17.67 30.62 -25.89
N ASP A 190 -18.60 30.37 -24.97
CA ASP A 190 -19.11 29.03 -24.66
C ASP A 190 -20.41 28.78 -25.45
N LEU A 191 -20.26 28.07 -26.58
CA LEU A 191 -21.33 27.82 -27.53
C LEU A 191 -21.83 26.38 -27.41
N LEU A 192 -23.10 26.21 -27.01
CA LEU A 192 -23.80 24.92 -27.02
C LEU A 192 -24.92 24.98 -28.05
N PHE A 193 -24.83 24.13 -29.08
CA PHE A 193 -25.86 24.01 -30.11
C PHE A 193 -26.89 22.95 -29.75
N LYS A 194 -28.10 23.09 -30.32
CA LYS A 194 -29.16 22.09 -30.21
C LYS A 194 -28.69 20.73 -30.75
N PRO A 195 -29.01 19.59 -30.10
CA PRO A 195 -28.60 18.25 -30.56
C PRO A 195 -29.07 17.87 -31.98
N SER A 196 -30.06 18.58 -32.52
CA SER A 196 -30.59 18.37 -33.88
C SER A 196 -29.83 19.11 -34.97
N TYR A 197 -28.91 20.00 -34.60
CA TYR A 197 -28.17 20.84 -35.53
C TYR A 197 -26.75 20.31 -35.70
N ASP A 198 -26.37 20.07 -36.95
CA ASP A 198 -25.02 19.61 -37.31
C ASP A 198 -24.17 20.78 -37.82
N HIS A 199 -22.86 20.71 -37.53
CA HIS A 199 -21.91 21.73 -37.93
C HIS A 199 -21.89 21.92 -39.46
N CYS A 200 -22.04 23.16 -39.95
CA CYS A 200 -22.26 23.44 -41.38
C CYS A 200 -21.10 23.08 -42.31
N ARG A 201 -19.87 23.07 -41.78
CA ARG A 201 -18.64 22.84 -42.55
C ARG A 201 -17.73 21.91 -41.76
N SER A 202 -17.45 20.72 -42.26
CA SER A 202 -16.70 19.69 -41.52
C SER A 202 -15.24 20.07 -41.19
N GLU A 203 -14.71 21.15 -41.76
CA GLU A 203 -13.30 21.56 -41.64
C GLU A 203 -13.07 22.83 -40.81
N ASP A 204 -14.07 23.71 -40.64
CA ASP A 204 -13.96 24.91 -39.81
C ASP A 204 -14.12 24.54 -38.33
N THR A 205 -13.21 25.01 -37.46
CA THR A 205 -13.14 24.58 -36.03
C THR A 205 -13.64 25.64 -35.03
N ASP A 206 -14.18 26.76 -35.52
CA ASP A 206 -14.55 27.90 -34.68
C ASP A 206 -16.04 28.27 -34.67
N CYS A 207 -16.89 27.48 -35.34
CA CYS A 207 -18.35 27.68 -35.41
C CYS A 207 -18.80 29.08 -35.88
N SER A 208 -17.90 29.90 -36.44
CA SER A 208 -18.18 31.27 -36.86
C SER A 208 -19.25 31.33 -37.97
N ALA A 209 -19.29 30.30 -38.82
CA ALA A 209 -20.27 30.16 -39.90
C ALA A 209 -21.55 29.42 -39.48
N CYS A 210 -21.67 28.97 -38.23
CA CYS A 210 -22.85 28.26 -37.75
C CYS A 210 -24.01 29.21 -37.43
N ASP A 211 -25.24 28.76 -37.68
CA ASP A 211 -26.47 29.50 -37.36
C ASP A 211 -26.62 29.67 -35.84
N GLN A 212 -26.39 30.91 -35.39
CA GLN A 212 -26.49 31.30 -33.98
C GLN A 212 -27.91 31.11 -33.41
N ARG A 213 -28.95 31.00 -34.24
CA ARG A 213 -30.33 30.70 -33.80
C ARG A 213 -30.50 29.26 -33.31
N GLN A 214 -29.52 28.40 -33.59
CA GLN A 214 -29.49 27.00 -33.16
C GLN A 214 -28.79 26.82 -31.80
N LEU A 215 -28.31 27.91 -31.19
CA LEU A 215 -27.78 27.87 -29.84
C LEU A 215 -28.87 27.55 -28.81
N GLU A 216 -28.51 26.78 -27.80
CA GLU A 216 -29.33 26.53 -26.62
C GLU A 216 -29.37 27.79 -25.74
N VAL A 217 -30.57 28.21 -25.36
CA VAL A 217 -30.77 29.34 -24.45
C VAL A 217 -30.53 28.87 -23.02
N ARG A 218 -29.41 29.33 -22.43
CA ARG A 218 -29.01 29.00 -21.06
C ARG A 218 -29.08 30.23 -20.17
N GLN A 219 -29.38 30.03 -18.89
CA GLN A 219 -29.35 31.12 -17.91
C GLN A 219 -27.95 31.75 -17.83
N PRO A 220 -27.81 33.07 -17.72
CA PRO A 220 -26.51 33.69 -17.46
C PRO A 220 -25.89 33.12 -16.17
N ARG A 221 -24.58 32.88 -16.18
CA ARG A 221 -23.80 32.60 -14.96
C ARG A 221 -23.00 33.83 -14.60
N ASP A 222 -22.85 34.06 -13.30
CA ASP A 222 -22.06 35.17 -12.78
C ASP A 222 -20.55 34.88 -12.96
N PHE A 223 -19.89 35.76 -13.70
CA PHE A 223 -18.45 35.82 -14.05
C PHE A 223 -17.61 34.53 -14.21
N LYS A 224 -16.29 34.70 -14.43
CA LYS A 224 -15.39 33.79 -15.17
C LYS A 224 -14.98 32.48 -14.45
N LYS A 225 -15.76 32.01 -13.48
CA LYS A 225 -15.44 30.84 -12.66
C LYS A 225 -15.73 29.50 -13.34
N PRO A 226 -14.83 28.51 -13.27
CA PRO A 226 -15.19 27.12 -13.56
C PRO A 226 -15.99 26.52 -12.40
N ILE A 227 -17.09 25.83 -12.68
CA ILE A 227 -17.86 25.09 -11.66
C ILE A 227 -17.33 23.65 -11.56
N ILE A 228 -17.27 23.12 -10.34
CA ILE A 228 -16.87 21.74 -10.07
C ILE A 228 -18.10 20.85 -9.96
N HIS A 229 -18.22 19.89 -10.87
CA HIS A 229 -19.27 18.89 -10.88
C HIS A 229 -18.75 17.56 -10.38
N HIS A 230 -19.54 16.85 -9.59
CA HIS A 230 -19.18 15.56 -9.02
C HIS A 230 -20.15 14.49 -9.49
N GLY A 231 -19.65 13.44 -10.14
CA GLY A 231 -20.53 12.38 -10.65
C GLY A 231 -19.84 11.41 -11.57
N LEU A 232 -20.62 10.82 -12.48
CA LEU A 232 -20.15 9.73 -13.33
C LEU A 232 -19.43 10.25 -14.57
N ILE A 233 -18.23 9.70 -14.81
CA ILE A 233 -17.45 9.90 -16.03
C ILE A 233 -17.46 8.61 -16.83
N ALA A 234 -17.79 8.71 -18.11
CA ALA A 234 -17.83 7.59 -19.04
C ALA A 234 -16.50 7.45 -19.79
N SER A 235 -15.90 6.27 -19.68
CA SER A 235 -14.60 5.93 -20.25
C SER A 235 -14.71 4.93 -21.38
N GLY A 236 -13.97 5.12 -22.46
CA GLY A 236 -13.95 4.15 -23.57
C GLY A 236 -13.05 4.57 -24.73
N ASN A 237 -12.81 3.67 -25.67
CA ASN A 237 -11.86 3.90 -26.77
C ASN A 237 -12.50 4.62 -27.98
N LYS A 238 -13.70 5.18 -27.85
CA LYS A 238 -14.44 5.81 -28.96
C LYS A 238 -14.71 7.28 -28.69
N VAL A 239 -14.13 8.17 -29.50
CA VAL A 239 -14.49 9.60 -29.46
C VAL A 239 -15.98 9.79 -29.80
N ILE A 240 -16.71 10.46 -28.92
CA ILE A 240 -18.11 10.84 -29.14
C ILE A 240 -18.14 12.19 -29.86
N LYS A 241 -18.82 12.25 -31.01
CA LYS A 241 -19.04 13.47 -31.82
C LYS A 241 -20.50 13.65 -32.26
N ASP A 242 -21.36 12.77 -31.78
CA ASP A 242 -22.78 12.76 -32.12
C ASP A 242 -23.57 13.08 -30.85
N PRO A 243 -24.22 14.27 -30.77
CA PRO A 243 -24.92 14.69 -29.57
C PRO A 243 -26.12 13.77 -29.26
N LYS A 244 -26.78 13.18 -30.27
CA LYS A 244 -27.90 12.23 -30.02
C LYS A 244 -27.38 10.96 -29.38
N LYS A 245 -26.23 10.47 -29.83
CA LYS A 245 -25.58 9.30 -29.24
C LYS A 245 -25.04 9.58 -27.84
N ARG A 246 -24.47 10.76 -27.61
CA ARG A 246 -24.06 11.25 -26.29
C ARG A 246 -25.24 11.22 -25.33
N ASP A 247 -26.35 11.83 -25.72
CA ASP A 247 -27.55 11.95 -24.88
C ASP A 247 -28.16 10.57 -24.58
N ALA A 248 -28.24 9.69 -25.60
CA ALA A 248 -28.73 8.32 -25.42
C ALA A 248 -27.84 7.48 -24.48
N LEU A 249 -26.52 7.70 -24.48
CA LEU A 249 -25.60 7.03 -23.56
C LEU A 249 -25.73 7.56 -22.12
N ALA A 250 -25.98 8.86 -21.97
CA ALA A 250 -26.14 9.52 -20.68
C ALA A 250 -27.51 9.27 -20.04
N GLU A 251 -28.54 9.01 -20.87
CA GLU A 251 -29.91 8.78 -20.43
C GLU A 251 -29.99 7.62 -19.42
N GLY A 252 -30.65 7.87 -18.30
CA GLY A 252 -30.82 6.90 -17.21
C GLY A 252 -29.56 6.59 -16.40
N ARG A 253 -28.41 7.20 -16.71
CA ARG A 253 -27.12 6.95 -16.03
C ARG A 253 -26.50 8.17 -15.39
N ASP A 254 -26.96 9.38 -15.72
CA ASP A 254 -26.44 10.62 -15.15
C ASP A 254 -24.93 10.82 -15.41
N ILE A 255 -24.48 10.46 -16.62
CA ILE A 255 -23.10 10.68 -17.08
C ILE A 255 -22.90 12.18 -17.32
N LEU A 256 -21.83 12.73 -16.74
CA LEU A 256 -21.48 14.15 -16.82
C LEU A 256 -20.40 14.44 -17.86
N CYS A 257 -19.52 13.47 -18.14
CA CYS A 257 -18.38 13.66 -19.01
C CYS A 257 -17.99 12.35 -19.72
N PHE A 258 -17.46 12.45 -20.94
CA PHE A 258 -16.78 11.37 -21.65
C PHE A 258 -15.28 11.62 -21.75
N GLU A 259 -14.48 10.57 -21.55
CA GLU A 259 -13.03 10.55 -21.72
C GLU A 259 -12.56 9.14 -22.19
N MET A 260 -11.26 8.94 -22.42
CA MET A 260 -10.78 7.76 -23.15
C MET A 260 -9.79 6.85 -22.43
N GLU A 261 -9.35 7.20 -21.22
CA GLU A 261 -8.21 6.51 -20.58
C GLU A 261 -8.59 5.82 -19.26
N ALA A 262 -9.46 6.44 -18.46
CA ALA A 262 -9.65 6.11 -17.04
C ALA A 262 -9.93 4.62 -16.78
N ALA A 263 -10.74 3.96 -17.61
CA ALA A 263 -11.07 2.54 -17.45
C ALA A 263 -9.85 1.62 -17.48
N GLY A 264 -8.73 2.04 -18.09
CA GLY A 264 -7.48 1.29 -18.05
C GLY A 264 -6.74 1.34 -16.70
N LEU A 265 -7.01 2.37 -15.88
CA LEU A 265 -6.25 2.62 -14.64
C LEU A 265 -7.00 2.21 -13.38
N MET A 266 -8.34 2.36 -13.35
CA MET A 266 -9.14 2.29 -12.12
C MET A 266 -8.99 0.98 -11.33
N ASP A 267 -8.71 -0.14 -12.00
CA ASP A 267 -8.57 -1.44 -11.36
C ASP A 267 -7.12 -1.81 -10.98
N GLN A 268 -6.12 -1.03 -11.41
CA GLN A 268 -4.70 -1.30 -11.17
C GLN A 268 -4.13 -0.49 -10.00
N LEU A 269 -4.49 0.79 -9.92
CA LEU A 269 -4.12 1.69 -8.83
C LEU A 269 -5.38 2.40 -8.34
N SER A 270 -5.46 2.66 -7.04
CA SER A 270 -6.53 3.48 -6.49
C SER A 270 -6.47 4.86 -7.13
N CYS A 271 -7.44 5.19 -7.99
CA CYS A 271 -7.40 6.40 -8.80
C CYS A 271 -8.60 7.32 -8.59
N LEU A 272 -8.39 8.61 -8.79
CA LEU A 272 -9.44 9.61 -8.99
C LEU A 272 -9.26 10.23 -10.38
N VAL A 273 -10.36 10.47 -11.08
CA VAL A 273 -10.34 11.06 -12.43
C VAL A 273 -10.90 12.47 -12.36
N ILE A 274 -10.17 13.41 -12.95
CA ILE A 274 -10.51 14.84 -12.96
C ILE A 274 -10.44 15.31 -14.42
N ARG A 275 -11.57 15.78 -14.95
CA ARG A 275 -11.69 16.19 -16.36
C ARG A 275 -12.13 17.64 -16.47
N GLY A 276 -11.29 18.46 -17.10
CA GLY A 276 -11.69 19.78 -17.55
C GLY A 276 -12.48 19.69 -18.84
N ILE A 277 -13.61 20.38 -18.93
CA ILE A 277 -14.51 20.26 -20.07
C ILE A 277 -14.05 21.13 -21.22
N CYS A 278 -13.66 20.51 -22.35
CA CYS A 278 -13.14 21.21 -23.53
C CYS A 278 -14.09 21.21 -24.74
N ASP A 279 -15.09 20.33 -24.74
CA ASP A 279 -16.11 20.25 -25.79
C ASP A 279 -17.39 19.59 -25.23
N TYR A 280 -18.43 19.48 -26.05
CA TYR A 280 -19.72 18.90 -25.67
C TYR A 280 -20.00 17.53 -26.31
N CYS A 281 -18.97 16.78 -26.75
CA CYS A 281 -19.13 15.49 -27.42
C CYS A 281 -20.04 15.55 -28.67
N ASP A 282 -20.01 16.68 -29.38
CA ASP A 282 -20.83 16.95 -30.56
C ASP A 282 -19.98 17.25 -31.80
N SER A 283 -20.64 17.62 -32.89
CA SER A 283 -20.00 17.97 -34.17
C SER A 283 -19.34 19.34 -34.16
N HIS A 284 -19.50 20.15 -33.11
CA HIS A 284 -19.01 21.54 -32.98
C HIS A 284 -17.72 21.64 -32.15
N LYS A 285 -17.04 20.50 -31.91
CA LYS A 285 -15.81 20.41 -31.12
C LYS A 285 -14.72 21.37 -31.61
N SER A 286 -14.24 22.24 -30.71
CA SER A 286 -13.14 23.18 -30.95
C SER A 286 -11.93 22.86 -30.07
N LYS A 287 -10.71 23.10 -30.58
CA LYS A 287 -9.48 22.96 -29.79
C LYS A 287 -9.18 24.15 -28.89
N LYS A 288 -9.87 25.29 -29.08
CA LYS A 288 -9.61 26.56 -28.36
C LYS A 288 -9.75 26.42 -26.84
N TRP A 289 -10.65 25.56 -26.37
CA TRP A 289 -10.92 25.35 -24.95
C TRP A 289 -9.99 24.35 -24.26
N GLN A 290 -9.19 23.58 -25.01
CA GLN A 290 -8.37 22.50 -24.43
C GLN A 290 -7.34 23.02 -23.42
N GLY A 291 -6.71 24.17 -23.70
CA GLY A 291 -5.73 24.76 -22.79
C GLY A 291 -6.38 25.16 -21.47
N TYR A 292 -7.37 26.05 -21.51
CA TYR A 292 -8.06 26.48 -20.29
C TYR A 292 -8.67 25.31 -19.50
N ALA A 293 -9.29 24.35 -20.18
CA ALA A 293 -9.85 23.16 -19.53
C ALA A 293 -8.77 22.30 -18.84
N ALA A 294 -7.62 22.10 -19.48
CA ALA A 294 -6.50 21.41 -18.85
C ALA A 294 -5.99 22.16 -17.60
N LEU A 295 -5.92 23.50 -17.68
CA LEU A 295 -5.49 24.34 -16.57
C LEU A 295 -6.47 24.28 -15.39
N THR A 296 -7.79 24.34 -15.63
CA THR A 296 -8.80 24.26 -14.56
C THR A 296 -8.77 22.89 -13.87
N ALA A 297 -8.60 21.80 -14.62
CA ALA A 297 -8.44 20.46 -14.07
C ALA A 297 -7.16 20.32 -13.22
N ALA A 298 -6.04 20.85 -13.70
CA ALA A 298 -4.78 20.85 -12.96
C ALA A 298 -4.85 21.71 -11.69
N ALA A 299 -5.50 22.88 -11.75
CA ALA A 299 -5.70 23.75 -10.59
C ALA A 299 -6.61 23.11 -9.53
N TYR A 300 -7.70 22.45 -9.94
CA TYR A 300 -8.50 21.64 -9.02
C TYR A 300 -7.67 20.54 -8.37
N THR A 301 -6.79 19.90 -9.14
CA THR A 301 -5.91 18.84 -8.62
C THR A 301 -4.95 19.35 -7.55
N LYS A 302 -4.35 20.53 -7.75
CA LYS A 302 -3.52 21.18 -6.73
C LYS A 302 -4.30 21.45 -5.44
N MET A 303 -5.52 21.98 -5.57
CA MET A 303 -6.40 22.22 -4.43
C MET A 303 -6.74 20.92 -3.69
N LEU A 304 -7.05 19.84 -4.42
CA LEU A 304 -7.31 18.52 -3.84
C LEU A 304 -6.11 18.01 -3.03
N LEU A 305 -4.90 18.13 -3.57
CA LEU A 305 -3.68 17.72 -2.87
C LEU A 305 -3.43 18.56 -1.61
N GLY A 306 -3.79 19.85 -1.61
CA GLY A 306 -3.66 20.72 -0.43
C GLY A 306 -4.60 20.38 0.73
N VAL A 307 -5.75 19.75 0.45
CA VAL A 307 -6.67 19.25 1.50
C VAL A 307 -6.25 17.88 2.01
N LEU A 308 -5.51 17.11 1.21
CA LEU A 308 -5.05 15.80 1.61
C LEU A 308 -3.90 15.92 2.62
N PRO A 309 -3.96 15.22 3.76
CA PRO A 309 -2.86 15.19 4.70
C PRO A 309 -1.61 14.66 3.99
N ALA A 310 -0.53 15.44 4.03
CA ALA A 310 0.80 14.99 3.65
C ALA A 310 1.24 13.93 4.67
N TYR A 311 0.86 12.68 4.42
CA TYR A 311 1.39 11.56 5.15
C TYR A 311 2.84 11.39 4.69
N ASN A 312 3.77 11.71 5.57
CA ASN A 312 5.09 11.09 5.55
C ASN A 312 4.85 9.58 5.74
N ASP A 313 4.68 8.86 4.64
CA ASP A 313 4.25 7.47 4.61
C ASP A 313 5.40 6.56 5.02
N ALA A 314 5.78 6.65 6.30
CA ALA A 314 6.77 5.87 7.01
C ALA A 314 6.37 4.39 7.17
N SER A 315 5.45 3.84 6.35
CA SER A 315 4.99 2.45 6.49
C SER A 315 5.24 1.55 5.29
N ASN A 316 5.41 2.09 4.07
CA ASN A 316 5.96 1.35 2.93
C ASN A 316 7.37 1.82 2.58
N SER A 317 7.67 3.10 2.85
CA SER A 317 9.05 3.59 2.87
C SER A 317 9.86 2.98 4.00
N SER A 318 9.29 2.48 5.09
CA SER A 318 10.09 2.02 6.24
C SER A 318 10.92 0.76 6.03
N LYS A 319 10.68 -0.05 4.99
CA LYS A 319 11.53 -1.22 4.70
C LYS A 319 12.70 -0.86 3.79
N GLN A 320 12.42 -0.20 2.66
CA GLN A 320 13.44 0.25 1.71
C GLN A 320 14.16 1.51 2.17
N ALA A 321 13.41 2.54 2.59
CA ALA A 321 14.01 3.76 3.11
C ALA A 321 14.71 3.55 4.45
N TRP A 322 14.41 2.54 5.29
CA TRP A 322 15.28 2.29 6.46
C TRP A 322 16.63 1.67 6.07
N VAL A 323 16.62 0.73 5.12
CA VAL A 323 17.86 0.14 4.59
C VAL A 323 18.70 1.19 3.85
N GLU A 324 18.06 2.10 3.11
CA GLU A 324 18.70 3.13 2.28
C GLU A 324 18.93 4.49 2.98
N ASN A 325 18.29 4.76 4.12
CA ASN A 325 18.44 6.02 4.87
C ASN A 325 19.36 5.82 6.08
N ASP A 326 20.37 6.69 6.22
CA ASP A 326 21.34 6.64 7.31
C ASP A 326 20.90 7.45 8.54
N ASP A 327 19.79 8.19 8.45
CA ASP A 327 19.28 9.05 9.53
C ASP A 327 18.57 8.27 10.65
N ASN A 328 18.34 6.95 10.51
CA ASN A 328 17.59 6.17 11.48
C ASN A 328 18.12 4.73 11.67
N PRO A 329 19.09 4.51 12.57
CA PRO A 329 19.74 3.21 12.71
C PRO A 329 18.90 2.17 13.47
N LEU A 330 17.75 2.52 14.05
CA LEU A 330 16.94 1.60 14.86
C LEU A 330 15.47 1.58 14.42
N LEU A 331 14.97 0.40 14.06
CA LEU A 331 13.58 0.17 13.66
C LEU A 331 12.89 -0.81 14.60
N TRP A 332 11.70 -0.45 15.08
CA TRP A 332 10.85 -1.33 15.88
C TRP A 332 9.67 -1.86 15.06
N VAL A 333 9.47 -3.18 15.04
CA VAL A 333 8.30 -3.82 14.43
C VAL A 333 7.44 -4.42 15.54
N SER A 334 6.33 -3.75 15.82
CA SER A 334 5.40 -4.11 16.88
C SER A 334 4.23 -4.92 16.32
N GLY A 335 3.86 -6.03 16.98
CA GLY A 335 2.68 -6.79 16.59
C GLY A 335 2.19 -7.76 17.66
N THR A 336 0.90 -8.09 17.61
CA THR A 336 0.29 -9.06 18.54
C THR A 336 0.81 -10.49 18.30
N PRO A 337 0.59 -11.43 19.25
CA PRO A 337 0.90 -12.83 19.04
C PRO A 337 0.23 -13.40 17.77
N GLY A 338 0.96 -14.21 17.01
CA GLY A 338 0.42 -14.86 15.81
C GLY A 338 0.17 -13.95 14.60
N CYS A 339 0.54 -12.66 14.64
CA CYS A 339 0.35 -11.72 13.52
C CYS A 339 1.41 -11.84 12.40
N GLY A 340 2.37 -12.77 12.52
CA GLY A 340 3.39 -13.03 11.50
C GLY A 340 4.71 -12.26 11.65
N LYS A 341 5.07 -11.77 12.86
CA LYS A 341 6.34 -11.05 13.10
C LYS A 341 7.58 -11.85 12.64
N SER A 342 7.72 -13.11 13.04
CA SER A 342 8.86 -13.94 12.63
C SER A 342 8.89 -14.19 11.12
N PHE A 343 7.73 -14.21 10.46
CA PHE A 343 7.67 -14.26 9.00
C PHE A 343 8.15 -12.94 8.39
N ILE A 344 7.82 -11.80 8.99
CA ILE A 344 8.34 -10.49 8.59
C ILE A 344 9.86 -10.44 8.81
N ALA A 345 10.38 -10.90 9.95
CA ALA A 345 11.82 -10.99 10.21
C ALA A 345 12.53 -11.80 9.13
N GLN A 346 12.02 -12.99 8.80
CA GLN A 346 12.58 -13.83 7.74
C GLN A 346 12.56 -13.14 6.37
N ASN A 347 11.48 -12.44 6.03
CA ASN A 347 11.41 -11.69 4.79
C ASN A 347 12.40 -10.52 4.76
N ILE A 348 12.60 -9.82 5.88
CA ILE A 348 13.62 -8.76 5.99
C ILE A 348 15.01 -9.37 5.77
N ILE A 349 15.33 -10.47 6.45
CA ILE A 349 16.62 -11.17 6.31
C ILE A 349 16.84 -11.57 4.85
N SER A 350 15.86 -12.23 4.23
CA SER A 350 15.95 -12.69 2.84
C SER A 350 16.08 -11.52 1.86
N TYR A 351 15.37 -10.42 2.11
CA TYR A 351 15.46 -9.21 1.30
C TYR A 351 16.83 -8.55 1.39
N VAL A 352 17.34 -8.35 2.61
CA VAL A 352 18.65 -7.71 2.83
C VAL A 352 19.78 -8.58 2.31
N GLN A 353 19.72 -9.91 2.47
CA GLN A 353 20.70 -10.83 1.87
C GLN A 353 20.66 -10.86 0.34
N ALA A 354 19.49 -10.63 -0.27
CA ALA A 354 19.39 -10.50 -1.72
C ALA A 354 19.95 -9.17 -2.24
N LEU A 355 19.79 -8.08 -1.48
CA LEU A 355 20.38 -6.78 -1.78
C LEU A 355 21.90 -6.76 -1.58
N TYR A 356 22.37 -7.39 -0.50
CA TYR A 356 23.77 -7.48 -0.11
C TYR A 356 24.18 -8.96 0.00
N PRO A 357 24.51 -9.62 -1.13
CA PRO A 357 24.97 -10.99 -1.12
C PRO A 357 26.18 -11.17 -0.20
N GLN A 358 26.12 -12.16 0.70
CA GLN A 358 27.19 -12.43 1.66
C GLN A 358 28.18 -13.44 1.07
N CYS A 359 29.47 -13.09 0.99
CA CYS A 359 30.50 -13.91 0.35
C CYS A 359 31.69 -14.21 1.28
N ALA A 360 31.89 -15.48 1.62
CA ALA A 360 32.96 -15.92 2.53
C ALA A 360 34.39 -15.67 2.01
N THR A 361 34.57 -15.48 0.70
CA THR A 361 35.87 -15.34 0.05
C THR A 361 36.24 -13.90 -0.30
N GLU A 362 35.30 -12.97 -0.19
CA GLU A 362 35.48 -11.57 -0.58
C GLU A 362 35.09 -10.63 0.56
N ARG A 363 35.36 -9.33 0.38
CA ARG A 363 34.90 -8.30 1.31
C ARG A 363 33.45 -7.97 0.99
N ASN A 364 32.60 -7.97 2.02
CA ASN A 364 31.23 -7.48 1.88
C ASN A 364 31.18 -5.99 2.22
N ASP A 365 30.44 -5.21 1.42
CA ASP A 365 30.18 -3.81 1.75
C ASP A 365 29.20 -3.68 2.93
N THR A 366 28.30 -4.65 3.09
CA THR A 366 27.33 -4.73 4.19
C THR A 366 27.24 -6.14 4.72
N SER A 367 27.59 -6.35 5.98
CA SER A 367 27.41 -7.61 6.71
C SER A 367 25.96 -7.74 7.18
N VAL A 368 25.43 -8.96 7.19
CA VAL A 368 24.06 -9.22 7.66
C VAL A 368 24.08 -10.25 8.78
N GLY A 369 23.47 -9.90 9.91
CA GLY A 369 23.39 -10.74 11.10
C GLY A 369 21.96 -10.83 11.62
N TYR A 370 21.57 -11.97 12.16
CA TYR A 370 20.23 -12.11 12.74
C TYR A 370 20.19 -13.10 13.91
N PHE A 371 19.18 -12.94 14.77
CA PHE A 371 18.97 -13.83 15.91
C PHE A 371 17.49 -13.92 16.26
N PHE A 372 17.05 -15.10 16.68
CA PHE A 372 15.66 -15.38 17.09
C PHE A 372 15.64 -15.76 18.57
N PHE A 373 15.09 -14.89 19.40
CA PHE A 373 14.87 -15.18 20.81
C PHE A 373 13.71 -16.16 20.97
N LYS A 374 13.85 -17.12 21.88
CA LYS A 374 12.79 -18.08 22.21
C LYS A 374 12.64 -18.21 23.71
N HIS A 375 11.44 -17.95 24.22
CA HIS A 375 11.13 -18.06 25.64
C HIS A 375 11.34 -19.48 26.18
N THR A 376 11.11 -20.49 25.33
CA THR A 376 11.24 -21.91 25.65
C THR A 376 12.68 -22.42 25.64
N ASP A 377 13.65 -21.61 25.23
CA ASP A 377 15.05 -22.02 25.15
C ASP A 377 15.92 -21.03 25.95
N PRO A 378 16.26 -21.36 27.21
CA PRO A 378 17.03 -20.49 28.10
C PRO A 378 18.34 -19.99 27.48
N GLU A 379 18.96 -20.81 26.63
CA GLU A 379 20.21 -20.49 25.97
C GLU A 379 20.07 -19.34 24.98
N THR A 380 18.88 -19.18 24.36
CA THR A 380 18.61 -18.12 23.38
C THR A 380 18.12 -16.82 23.99
N ARG A 381 17.83 -16.78 25.30
CA ARG A 381 17.23 -15.59 25.94
C ARG A 381 18.24 -14.50 26.30
N ASN A 382 19.53 -14.81 26.19
CA ASN A 382 20.63 -13.95 26.59
C ASN A 382 21.20 -13.14 25.42
N PHE A 383 21.28 -11.82 25.57
CA PHE A 383 21.77 -10.93 24.50
C PHE A 383 23.29 -11.07 24.26
N HIS A 384 24.08 -11.37 25.30
CA HIS A 384 25.52 -11.61 25.15
C HIS A 384 25.81 -12.83 24.27
N ARG A 385 24.98 -13.87 24.34
CA ARG A 385 25.03 -14.97 23.36
C ARG A 385 24.59 -14.50 21.98
N ALA A 386 23.46 -13.80 21.87
CA ALA A 386 22.95 -13.34 20.58
C ALA A 386 24.01 -12.54 19.80
N LEU A 387 24.74 -11.64 20.48
CA LEU A 387 25.84 -10.88 19.88
C LEU A 387 26.98 -11.77 19.37
N ARG A 388 27.37 -12.80 20.13
CA ARG A 388 28.42 -13.74 19.72
C ARG A 388 27.99 -14.60 18.53
N ASP A 389 26.75 -15.07 18.53
CA ASP A 389 26.20 -15.88 17.44
C ASP A 389 26.05 -15.05 16.15
N ILE A 390 25.64 -13.79 16.26
CA ILE A 390 25.59 -12.84 15.13
C ILE A 390 27.01 -12.56 14.61
N ALA A 391 27.97 -12.27 15.49
CA ALA A 391 29.36 -12.05 15.10
C ALA A 391 29.96 -13.27 14.41
N PHE A 392 29.61 -14.49 14.86
CA PHE A 392 30.04 -15.72 14.22
C PHE A 392 29.41 -15.89 12.82
N GLN A 393 28.14 -15.55 12.63
CA GLN A 393 27.51 -15.53 11.29
C GLN A 393 28.25 -14.59 10.34
N ILE A 394 28.62 -13.38 10.80
CA ILE A 394 29.36 -12.43 9.98
C ILE A 394 30.77 -12.94 9.69
N TYR A 395 31.46 -13.48 10.69
CA TYR A 395 32.80 -14.08 10.55
C TYR A 395 32.86 -15.18 9.48
N GLN A 396 31.81 -15.99 9.37
CA GLN A 396 31.75 -17.04 8.36
C GLN A 396 31.59 -16.51 6.93
N ASN A 397 31.06 -15.29 6.79
CA ASN A 397 30.57 -14.77 5.53
C ASN A 397 31.23 -13.49 5.05
N ASP A 398 32.15 -12.88 5.82
CA ASP A 398 32.87 -11.65 5.47
C ASP A 398 34.37 -11.81 5.76
N LEU A 399 35.19 -11.82 4.70
CA LEU A 399 36.63 -12.00 4.82
C LEU A 399 37.30 -10.88 5.63
N SER A 400 36.85 -9.64 5.48
CA SER A 400 37.48 -8.47 6.13
C SER A 400 37.17 -8.45 7.61
N TYR A 401 35.92 -8.75 7.98
CA TYR A 401 35.53 -8.91 9.37
C TYR A 401 36.28 -10.07 10.03
N ARG A 402 36.43 -11.20 9.32
CA ARG A 402 37.23 -12.33 9.81
C ARG A 402 38.67 -11.92 10.09
N CYS A 403 39.33 -11.23 9.16
CA CYS A 403 40.69 -10.74 9.35
C CYS A 403 40.80 -9.79 10.56
N TYR A 404 39.81 -8.90 10.75
CA TYR A 404 39.75 -8.03 11.92
C TYR A 404 39.66 -8.82 13.23
N ILE A 405 38.80 -9.83 13.31
CA ILE A 405 38.65 -10.65 14.51
C ILE A 405 39.95 -11.39 14.85
N HIS A 406 40.64 -11.98 13.85
CA HIS A 406 41.95 -12.63 14.08
C HIS A 406 43.02 -11.66 14.59
N ALA A 407 42.97 -10.40 14.16
CA ALA A 407 43.93 -9.38 14.54
C ALA A 407 43.66 -8.75 15.91
N ASN A 408 42.41 -8.77 16.40
CA ASN A 408 42.00 -7.99 17.58
C ASN A 408 41.36 -8.81 18.72
N CYS A 409 40.92 -10.04 18.48
CA CYS A 409 40.31 -10.90 19.50
C CYS A 409 41.18 -12.16 19.70
N HIS A 410 42.02 -12.15 20.75
CA HIS A 410 43.03 -13.20 20.98
C HIS A 410 42.63 -14.17 22.09
N SER A 411 41.77 -13.74 23.02
CA SER A 411 41.30 -14.53 24.15
C SER A 411 39.78 -14.46 24.30
N PRO A 412 39.11 -15.53 24.78
CA PRO A 412 37.71 -15.44 25.19
C PRO A 412 37.44 -14.35 26.25
N ASP A 413 38.45 -13.96 27.03
CA ASP A 413 38.34 -12.89 28.02
C ASP A 413 38.07 -11.51 27.38
N ASP A 414 38.46 -11.29 26.11
CA ASP A 414 38.30 -10.03 25.39
C ASP A 414 36.81 -9.69 25.15
N ILE A 415 35.95 -10.72 25.07
CA ILE A 415 34.51 -10.61 24.82
C ILE A 415 33.67 -11.20 25.97
N LYS A 416 34.24 -11.30 27.18
CA LYS A 416 33.62 -11.98 28.32
C LYS A 416 32.37 -11.30 28.84
N SER A 417 32.33 -9.96 28.83
CA SER A 417 31.17 -9.18 29.25
C SER A 417 30.33 -8.74 28.06
N PHE A 418 29.07 -8.44 28.32
CA PHE A 418 28.13 -7.95 27.32
C PHE A 418 28.62 -6.66 26.63
N GLN A 419 29.08 -5.67 27.41
CA GLN A 419 29.64 -4.42 26.88
C GLN A 419 30.91 -4.64 26.05
N ALA A 420 31.80 -5.53 26.51
CA ALA A 420 33.04 -5.80 25.79
C ALA A 420 32.76 -6.50 24.46
N ALA A 421 31.84 -7.47 24.44
CA ALA A 421 31.39 -8.12 23.22
C ALA A 421 30.76 -7.12 22.23
N TRP A 422 29.85 -6.25 22.69
CA TRP A 422 29.28 -5.21 21.82
C TRP A 422 30.35 -4.27 21.25
N ARG A 423 31.29 -3.85 22.10
CA ARG A 423 32.35 -2.92 21.70
C ARG A 423 33.31 -3.54 20.68
N TYR A 424 33.91 -4.68 21.00
CA TYR A 424 34.93 -5.31 20.15
C TYR A 424 34.34 -5.92 18.88
N LEU A 425 33.19 -6.60 18.98
CA LEU A 425 32.63 -7.31 17.83
C LEU A 425 31.94 -6.36 16.85
N PHE A 426 31.41 -5.22 17.30
CA PHE A 426 30.63 -4.34 16.43
C PHE A 426 31.17 -2.91 16.39
N VAL A 427 31.25 -2.23 17.53
CA VAL A 427 31.56 -0.79 17.56
C VAL A 427 32.95 -0.49 16.99
N GLU A 428 33.99 -1.22 17.41
CA GLU A 428 35.36 -0.90 16.99
C GLU A 428 35.58 -1.13 15.48
N TYR A 429 35.01 -2.19 14.92
CA TYR A 429 35.11 -2.48 13.49
C TYR A 429 34.25 -1.56 12.61
N TYR A 430 33.00 -1.30 13.01
CA TYR A 430 32.04 -0.57 12.17
C TYR A 430 32.00 0.95 12.43
N LEU A 431 32.49 1.44 13.58
CA LEU A 431 32.39 2.86 13.97
C LEU A 431 33.72 3.58 14.21
N ASN A 432 34.82 2.90 14.56
CA ASN A 432 36.09 3.54 14.99
C ASN A 432 37.23 3.53 13.94
N THR A 433 37.03 3.01 12.74
CA THR A 433 38.09 2.87 11.73
C THR A 433 38.35 4.21 11.03
N LEU A 434 39.29 5.00 11.56
CA LEU A 434 39.70 6.32 11.05
C LEU A 434 40.45 6.28 9.70
N GLU A 435 40.76 5.09 9.15
CA GLU A 435 41.48 4.93 7.89
C GLU A 435 40.71 4.02 6.90
N THR A 436 40.01 4.68 5.96
CA THR A 436 39.69 4.25 4.58
C THR A 436 38.83 3.03 4.24
N VAL A 437 38.40 2.15 5.16
CA VAL A 437 37.70 0.91 4.72
C VAL A 437 36.64 0.38 5.73
N GLY A 438 35.72 1.22 6.22
CA GLY A 438 34.60 0.77 7.07
C GLY A 438 33.51 0.04 6.28
N GLY A 439 33.00 -1.10 6.80
CA GLY A 439 31.81 -1.78 6.25
C GLY A 439 30.52 -1.32 6.95
N ASN A 440 29.36 -1.76 6.47
CA ASN A 440 28.08 -1.60 7.16
C ASN A 440 27.63 -2.93 7.78
N VAL A 441 26.72 -2.91 8.76
CA VAL A 441 26.08 -4.10 9.31
C VAL A 441 24.59 -3.86 9.54
N ILE A 442 23.78 -4.84 9.15
CA ILE A 442 22.35 -4.89 9.43
C ILE A 442 22.06 -6.06 10.35
N ILE A 443 21.51 -5.78 11.53
CA ILE A 443 21.16 -6.77 12.56
C ILE A 443 19.64 -6.90 12.65
N VAL A 444 19.12 -8.12 12.55
CA VAL A 444 17.68 -8.41 12.71
C VAL A 444 17.45 -9.28 13.95
N LEU A 445 16.74 -8.76 14.95
CA LEU A 445 16.42 -9.46 16.19
C LEU A 445 14.91 -9.73 16.26
N ASP A 446 14.51 -10.99 16.17
CA ASP A 446 13.10 -11.39 16.27
C ASP A 446 12.73 -11.82 17.70
N SER A 447 11.50 -11.50 18.09
CA SER A 447 10.89 -11.89 19.36
C SER A 447 11.65 -11.38 20.60
N VAL A 448 12.09 -10.13 20.56
CA VAL A 448 12.87 -9.48 21.64
C VAL A 448 12.14 -9.49 22.99
N ASP A 449 10.80 -9.53 22.98
CA ASP A 449 9.99 -9.68 24.20
C ASP A 449 10.21 -11.01 24.95
N GLU A 450 10.86 -12.00 24.32
CA GLU A 450 11.17 -13.31 24.91
C GLU A 450 12.55 -13.37 25.57
N ALA A 451 13.39 -12.34 25.37
CA ALA A 451 14.71 -12.21 26.01
C ALA A 451 14.62 -11.88 27.51
N PHE A 452 15.74 -11.97 28.23
CA PHE A 452 15.81 -11.42 29.59
C PHE A 452 15.66 -9.89 29.54
N ARG A 453 14.78 -9.35 30.40
CA ARG A 453 14.46 -7.91 30.38
C ARG A 453 15.67 -7.03 30.69
N ASP A 454 16.52 -7.46 31.62
CA ASP A 454 17.69 -6.68 32.03
C ASP A 454 18.72 -6.60 30.89
N ASP A 455 19.02 -7.73 30.25
CA ASP A 455 19.84 -7.81 29.03
C ASP A 455 19.30 -6.91 27.89
N CYS A 456 17.99 -6.92 27.67
CA CYS A 456 17.35 -6.09 26.65
C CYS A 456 17.53 -4.60 26.95
N ARG A 457 17.28 -4.17 28.19
CA ARG A 457 17.50 -2.78 28.63
C ARG A 457 18.96 -2.36 28.49
N GLU A 458 19.89 -3.25 28.85
CA GLU A 458 21.32 -3.01 28.73
C GLU A 458 21.75 -2.85 27.26
N PHE A 459 21.26 -3.70 26.35
CA PHE A 459 21.49 -3.56 24.91
C PHE A 459 21.00 -2.20 24.38
N LEU A 460 19.81 -1.76 24.80
CA LEU A 460 19.23 -0.50 24.35
C LEU A 460 19.97 0.71 24.89
N ALA A 461 20.44 0.64 26.14
CA ALA A 461 21.33 1.64 26.71
C ALA A 461 22.64 1.74 25.89
N LEU A 462 23.21 0.62 25.46
CA LEU A 462 24.38 0.62 24.56
C LEU A 462 24.05 1.11 23.15
N ALA A 463 22.82 0.89 22.68
CA ALA A 463 22.37 1.34 21.37
C ALA A 463 22.25 2.86 21.25
N SER A 464 22.02 3.56 22.37
CA SER A 464 22.04 5.03 22.43
C SER A 464 23.32 5.64 21.82
N ASN A 465 24.46 4.94 21.95
CA ASN A 465 25.76 5.42 21.46
C ASN A 465 25.78 5.69 19.95
N PHE A 466 25.09 4.86 19.15
CA PHE A 466 25.01 5.04 17.70
C PHE A 466 23.71 5.73 17.25
N VAL A 467 22.64 5.67 18.06
CA VAL A 467 21.38 6.38 17.77
C VAL A 467 21.53 7.90 17.90
N HIS A 468 22.34 8.40 18.84
CA HIS A 468 22.58 9.84 19.01
C HIS A 468 23.62 10.43 18.05
N HIS A 469 24.33 9.60 17.26
CA HIS A 469 25.37 10.02 16.31
C HIS A 469 25.19 9.39 14.90
N PRO A 470 24.06 9.64 14.21
CA PRO A 470 23.68 8.93 12.98
C PRO A 470 24.60 9.19 11.77
N ILE A 471 25.32 10.32 11.75
CA ILE A 471 26.15 10.77 10.61
C ILE A 471 27.41 9.89 10.40
N LYS A 472 27.67 8.91 11.28
CA LYS A 472 28.81 7.97 11.22
C LYS A 472 28.44 6.50 11.51
N SER A 473 27.17 6.12 11.57
CA SER A 473 26.80 4.76 12.00
C SER A 473 26.63 3.79 10.83
N GLY A 474 27.64 2.94 10.59
CA GLY A 474 27.49 1.76 9.71
C GLY A 474 26.60 0.66 10.30
N ILE A 475 26.06 0.83 11.51
CA ILE A 475 25.25 -0.18 12.23
C ILE A 475 23.76 0.17 12.12
N LYS A 476 22.95 -0.77 11.60
CA LYS A 476 21.50 -0.69 11.56
C LYS A 476 20.87 -1.90 12.26
N VAL A 477 19.89 -1.69 13.13
CA VAL A 477 19.22 -2.74 13.92
C VAL A 477 17.70 -2.72 13.72
N VAL A 478 17.11 -3.85 13.38
CA VAL A 478 15.65 -4.08 13.44
C VAL A 478 15.33 -4.95 14.63
N LEU A 479 14.43 -4.47 15.48
CA LEU A 479 13.87 -5.20 16.60
C LEU A 479 12.43 -5.56 16.28
N LEU A 480 12.04 -6.83 16.47
CA LEU A 480 10.66 -7.27 16.36
C LEU A 480 10.17 -7.83 17.69
N GLY A 481 8.94 -7.52 18.07
CA GLY A 481 8.34 -8.06 19.27
C GLY A 481 6.95 -7.50 19.56
N ARG A 482 6.47 -7.75 20.79
CA ARG A 482 5.12 -7.36 21.21
C ARG A 482 5.08 -5.92 21.77
N PRO A 483 3.94 -5.21 21.67
CA PRO A 483 3.86 -3.80 22.07
C PRO A 483 4.15 -3.53 23.55
N GLU A 484 4.04 -4.51 24.43
CA GLU A 484 4.19 -4.32 25.88
C GLU A 484 5.60 -3.89 26.29
N ILE A 485 6.62 -4.17 25.47
CA ILE A 485 7.99 -3.73 25.77
C ILE A 485 8.31 -2.34 25.21
N TYR A 486 7.41 -1.70 24.45
CA TYR A 486 7.70 -0.44 23.76
C TYR A 486 8.11 0.69 24.72
N ASP A 487 7.41 0.83 25.84
CA ASP A 487 7.74 1.86 26.83
C ASP A 487 9.11 1.60 27.47
N ASP A 488 9.46 0.34 27.73
CA ASP A 488 10.80 -0.05 28.18
C ASP A 488 11.86 0.35 27.12
N LEU A 489 11.55 0.19 25.82
CA LEU A 489 12.46 0.59 24.73
C LEU A 489 12.68 2.11 24.69
N VAL A 490 11.60 2.89 24.71
CA VAL A 490 11.65 4.36 24.63
C VAL A 490 12.33 4.95 25.87
N ASN A 491 12.06 4.41 27.05
CA ASN A 491 12.68 4.86 28.29
C ASN A 491 14.19 4.59 28.32
N ALA A 492 14.64 3.44 27.81
CA ALA A 492 16.06 3.12 27.75
C ALA A 492 16.84 3.99 26.75
N LEU A 493 16.20 4.42 25.66
CA LEU A 493 16.81 5.24 24.60
C LEU A 493 16.62 6.75 24.79
N GLY A 494 15.66 7.17 25.61
CA GLY A 494 15.34 8.59 25.84
C GLY A 494 14.74 9.33 24.63
N LEU A 495 14.38 8.62 23.55
CA LEU A 495 13.84 9.17 22.30
C LEU A 495 12.80 8.22 21.68
N PRO A 496 11.83 8.74 20.89
CA PRO A 496 10.87 7.91 20.19
C PRO A 496 11.55 7.10 19.07
N ILE A 497 11.22 5.81 19.00
CA ILE A 497 11.76 4.87 17.99
C ILE A 497 10.81 4.78 16.80
N SER A 498 11.35 4.78 15.58
CA SER A 498 10.55 4.53 14.38
C SER A 498 9.90 3.16 14.45
N THR A 499 8.57 3.13 14.32
CA THR A 499 7.77 1.95 14.64
C THR A 499 6.85 1.54 13.49
N ILE A 500 6.96 0.29 13.08
CA ILE A 500 6.01 -0.37 12.18
C ILE A 500 5.05 -1.19 13.04
N HIS A 501 3.81 -0.73 13.17
CA HIS A 501 2.74 -1.52 13.78
C HIS A 501 2.15 -2.50 12.77
N VAL A 502 2.25 -3.79 13.06
CA VAL A 502 1.59 -4.92 12.40
C VAL A 502 0.24 -5.11 13.08
N ASN A 503 -0.84 -4.74 12.39
CA ASN A 503 -2.20 -4.78 12.93
C ASN A 503 -3.17 -5.45 11.94
N ALA A 504 -4.38 -5.75 12.42
CA ALA A 504 -5.42 -6.42 11.64
C ALA A 504 -5.71 -5.77 10.29
N ASN A 505 -5.75 -4.44 10.25
CA ASN A 505 -6.06 -3.68 9.03
C ASN A 505 -4.96 -3.82 7.97
N LYS A 506 -3.69 -3.83 8.38
CA LYS A 506 -2.56 -4.00 7.46
C LYS A 506 -2.42 -5.45 6.99
N ASN A 507 -2.73 -6.41 7.85
CA ASN A 507 -2.61 -7.84 7.55
C ASN A 507 -3.81 -8.43 6.80
N ILE A 508 -4.91 -7.68 6.61
CA ILE A 508 -6.15 -8.23 6.05
C ILE A 508 -5.95 -8.84 4.66
N GLY A 509 -5.10 -8.25 3.82
CA GLY A 509 -4.78 -8.77 2.50
C GLY A 509 -4.06 -10.12 2.57
N ASP A 510 -3.04 -10.21 3.42
CA ASP A 510 -2.24 -11.43 3.60
C ASP A 510 -3.05 -12.56 4.22
N ILE A 511 -3.88 -12.25 5.23
CA ILE A 511 -4.81 -13.21 5.82
C ILE A 511 -5.83 -13.69 4.81
N THR A 512 -6.40 -12.78 4.01
CA THR A 512 -7.33 -13.14 2.94
C THR A 512 -6.68 -14.13 1.97
N ASN A 513 -5.44 -13.87 1.56
CA ASN A 513 -4.70 -14.75 0.65
C ASN A 513 -4.38 -16.10 1.30
N TYR A 514 -3.94 -16.10 2.56
CA TYR A 514 -3.68 -17.31 3.33
C TYR A 514 -4.94 -18.18 3.48
N VAL A 515 -6.06 -17.60 3.92
CA VAL A 515 -7.35 -18.28 4.07
C VAL A 515 -7.84 -18.84 2.74
N ARG A 516 -7.82 -18.05 1.67
CA ARG A 516 -8.20 -18.52 0.32
C ARG A 516 -7.36 -19.70 -0.14
N LYS A 517 -6.04 -19.64 0.06
CA LYS A 517 -5.11 -20.71 -0.30
C LYS A 517 -5.39 -21.97 0.51
N ALA A 518 -5.64 -21.84 1.81
CA ALA A 518 -5.97 -22.96 2.69
C ALA A 518 -7.32 -23.60 2.33
N ILE A 519 -8.37 -22.79 2.08
CA ILE A 519 -9.68 -23.28 1.63
C ILE A 519 -9.57 -24.04 0.30
N ARG A 520 -8.77 -23.55 -0.65
CA ARG A 520 -8.53 -24.25 -1.93
C ARG A 520 -7.85 -25.60 -1.75
N LYS A 521 -6.92 -25.71 -0.79
CA LYS A 521 -6.21 -26.97 -0.48
C LYS A 521 -7.06 -27.95 0.35
N SER A 522 -8.01 -27.44 1.14
CA SER A 522 -8.88 -28.25 1.98
C SER A 522 -9.81 -29.16 1.16
N ARG A 523 -9.80 -30.46 1.42
CA ARG A 523 -10.74 -31.42 0.78
C ARG A 523 -12.18 -31.25 1.27
N SER A 524 -12.38 -30.85 2.52
CA SER A 524 -13.70 -30.69 3.14
C SER A 524 -14.36 -29.37 2.71
N ILE A 525 -13.62 -28.26 2.80
CA ILE A 525 -14.16 -26.91 2.55
C ILE A 525 -14.27 -26.63 1.03
N SER A 526 -13.37 -27.18 0.20
CA SER A 526 -13.44 -27.03 -1.26
C SER A 526 -14.65 -27.72 -1.92
N ARG A 527 -15.32 -28.64 -1.22
CA ARG A 527 -16.55 -29.31 -1.68
C ARG A 527 -17.83 -28.56 -1.29
N VAL A 528 -17.74 -27.59 -0.37
CA VAL A 528 -18.88 -26.77 0.09
C VAL A 528 -19.40 -25.89 -1.06
N PRO A 529 -20.73 -25.77 -1.26
CA PRO A 529 -21.30 -24.88 -2.28
C PRO A 529 -20.77 -23.44 -2.20
N LYS A 530 -20.57 -22.80 -3.36
CA LYS A 530 -19.96 -21.47 -3.47
C LYS A 530 -20.58 -20.41 -2.54
N PRO A 531 -21.91 -20.30 -2.38
CA PRO A 531 -22.50 -19.29 -1.48
C PRO A 531 -22.07 -19.46 -0.02
N GLN A 532 -22.06 -20.70 0.47
CA GLN A 532 -21.67 -21.02 1.85
C GLN A 532 -20.16 -20.88 2.05
N ARG A 533 -19.36 -21.22 1.03
CA ARG A 533 -17.90 -21.05 1.08
C ARG A 533 -17.49 -19.59 1.21
N VAL A 534 -18.20 -18.67 0.56
CA VAL A 534 -17.98 -17.22 0.70
C VAL A 534 -18.29 -16.75 2.13
N LEU A 535 -19.33 -17.29 2.77
CA LEU A 535 -19.64 -16.98 4.17
C LEU A 535 -18.56 -17.50 5.13
N ILE A 536 -18.06 -18.72 4.90
CA ILE A 536 -16.97 -19.32 5.66
C ILE A 536 -15.69 -18.49 5.51
N GLU A 537 -15.32 -18.13 4.28
CA GLU A 537 -14.15 -17.29 3.98
C GLU A 537 -14.26 -15.94 4.70
N LYS A 538 -15.40 -15.26 4.57
CA LYS A 538 -15.63 -13.97 5.22
C LYS A 538 -15.53 -14.08 6.74
N ALA A 539 -16.17 -15.08 7.34
CA ALA A 539 -16.14 -15.26 8.79
C ALA A 539 -14.73 -15.56 9.31
N LEU A 540 -13.93 -16.35 8.59
CA LEU A 540 -12.52 -16.61 8.93
C LEU A 540 -11.67 -15.34 8.88
N ILE A 541 -11.84 -14.51 7.84
CA ILE A 541 -11.07 -13.27 7.68
C ILE A 541 -11.47 -12.25 8.76
N ASP A 542 -12.77 -12.04 8.94
CA ASP A 542 -13.30 -11.03 9.86
C ASP A 542 -12.93 -11.36 11.32
N LYS A 543 -12.97 -12.64 11.71
CA LYS A 543 -12.68 -13.06 13.09
C LYS A 543 -11.20 -13.31 13.38
N ALA A 544 -10.36 -13.48 12.36
CA ALA A 544 -8.92 -13.67 12.58
C ALA A 544 -8.23 -12.42 13.13
N GLU A 545 -8.80 -11.22 12.94
CA GLU A 545 -8.29 -9.95 13.49
C GLU A 545 -6.77 -9.76 13.31
N GLY A 546 -6.20 -10.18 12.18
CA GLY A 546 -4.76 -10.05 11.95
C GLY A 546 -3.88 -11.22 12.42
N MET A 547 -4.46 -12.25 13.04
CA MET A 547 -3.76 -13.42 13.58
C MET A 547 -3.84 -14.64 12.66
N PHE A 548 -2.69 -15.05 12.09
CA PHE A 548 -2.60 -16.23 11.24
C PHE A 548 -2.78 -17.53 12.03
N ILE A 549 -2.31 -17.58 13.28
CA ILE A 549 -2.46 -18.76 14.14
C ILE A 549 -3.93 -19.07 14.45
N TRP A 550 -4.74 -18.03 14.64
CA TRP A 550 -6.18 -18.18 14.83
C TRP A 550 -6.84 -18.75 13.58
N ALA A 551 -6.48 -18.19 12.41
CA ALA A 551 -7.01 -18.66 11.13
C ALA A 551 -6.64 -20.12 10.87
N ASP A 552 -5.39 -20.52 11.14
CA ASP A 552 -4.90 -21.89 10.95
C ASP A 552 -5.63 -22.91 11.85
N LEU A 553 -5.82 -22.57 13.14
CA LEU A 553 -6.51 -23.45 14.08
C LEU A 553 -7.99 -23.60 13.74
N MET A 554 -8.66 -22.50 13.35
CA MET A 554 -10.03 -22.59 12.87
C MET A 554 -10.14 -23.39 11.56
N LEU A 555 -9.23 -23.18 10.60
CA LEU A 555 -9.20 -23.97 9.37
C LEU A 555 -9.04 -25.47 9.66
N THR A 556 -8.21 -25.82 10.64
CA THR A 556 -8.01 -27.20 11.09
C THR A 556 -9.30 -27.78 11.70
N GLU A 557 -9.98 -27.03 12.57
CA GLU A 557 -11.26 -27.47 13.13
C GLU A 557 -12.33 -27.67 12.04
N LEU A 558 -12.41 -26.74 11.08
CA LEU A 558 -13.36 -26.82 9.98
C LEU A 558 -13.08 -28.02 9.06
N ASN A 559 -11.81 -28.40 8.86
CA ASN A 559 -11.45 -29.58 8.08
C ASN A 559 -12.00 -30.89 8.68
N GLY A 560 -12.15 -30.95 10.01
CA GLY A 560 -12.76 -32.09 10.72
C GLY A 560 -14.28 -32.17 10.62
N ARG A 561 -14.96 -31.22 9.95
CA ARG A 561 -16.42 -31.17 9.84
C ARG A 561 -16.89 -31.54 8.43
N ALA A 562 -17.96 -32.33 8.34
CA ALA A 562 -18.47 -32.84 7.05
C ALA A 562 -19.51 -31.92 6.37
N ARG A 563 -20.26 -31.11 7.14
CA ARG A 563 -21.36 -30.27 6.64
C ARG A 563 -21.06 -28.78 6.81
N ALA A 564 -21.41 -27.99 5.81
CA ALA A 564 -21.23 -26.53 5.81
C ALA A 564 -21.98 -25.82 6.94
N SER A 565 -23.16 -26.31 7.33
CA SER A 565 -23.91 -25.77 8.47
C SER A 565 -23.15 -25.90 9.78
N SER A 566 -22.52 -27.06 10.01
CA SER A 566 -21.68 -27.31 11.19
C SER A 566 -20.41 -26.45 11.19
N MET A 567 -19.84 -26.20 10.00
CA MET A 567 -18.70 -25.28 9.85
C MET A 567 -19.07 -23.84 10.21
N LEU A 568 -20.22 -23.35 9.71
CA LEU A 568 -20.71 -22.00 10.00
C LEU A 568 -21.11 -21.85 11.48
N GLU A 569 -21.67 -22.89 12.10
CA GLU A 569 -22.00 -22.89 13.53
C GLU A 569 -20.73 -22.81 14.40
N SER A 570 -19.70 -23.57 14.05
CA SER A 570 -18.37 -23.48 14.69
C SER A 570 -17.80 -22.08 14.55
N LEU A 571 -17.81 -21.51 13.34
CA LEU A 571 -17.37 -20.14 13.10
C LEU A 571 -18.20 -19.11 13.88
N HIS A 572 -19.49 -19.34 14.09
CA HIS A 572 -20.32 -18.45 14.91
C HIS A 572 -19.89 -18.49 16.38
N LYS A 573 -19.70 -19.70 16.92
CA LYS A 573 -19.23 -19.96 18.30
C LYS A 573 -17.74 -19.66 18.50
N ALA A 574 -17.00 -19.43 17.41
CA ALA A 574 -15.56 -19.26 17.46
C ALA A 574 -15.16 -18.07 18.37
N PRO A 575 -14.24 -18.30 19.32
CA PRO A 575 -13.74 -17.30 20.25
C PRO A 575 -12.89 -16.23 19.56
N LYS A 576 -12.79 -15.04 20.17
CA LYS A 576 -12.15 -13.85 19.56
C LYS A 576 -10.68 -13.65 19.91
N SER A 577 -10.17 -14.26 21.00
CA SER A 577 -8.78 -14.15 21.42
C SER A 577 -8.04 -15.49 21.26
N LEU A 578 -6.70 -15.44 21.22
CA LEU A 578 -5.87 -16.64 21.16
C LEU A 578 -6.10 -17.54 22.38
N ASP A 579 -6.15 -16.98 23.59
CA ASP A 579 -6.37 -17.76 24.82
C ASP A 579 -7.73 -18.44 24.85
N ALA A 580 -8.78 -17.71 24.45
CA ALA A 580 -10.13 -18.28 24.37
C ALA A 580 -10.21 -19.36 23.27
N MET A 581 -9.41 -19.23 22.20
CA MET A 581 -9.32 -20.23 21.14
C MET A 581 -8.56 -21.48 21.58
N LEU A 582 -7.44 -21.33 22.30
CA LEU A 582 -6.77 -22.47 22.93
C LEU A 582 -7.69 -23.20 23.91
N LYS A 583 -8.43 -22.44 24.75
CA LYS A 583 -9.44 -23.02 25.65
C LYS A 583 -10.52 -23.78 24.87
N HIS A 584 -11.04 -23.21 23.79
CA HIS A 584 -12.03 -23.86 22.92
C HIS A 584 -11.50 -25.14 22.27
N VAL A 585 -10.22 -25.18 21.87
CA VAL A 585 -9.57 -26.41 21.37
C VAL A 585 -9.51 -27.48 22.46
N LEU A 586 -9.09 -27.13 23.67
CA LEU A 586 -9.04 -28.05 24.81
C LEU A 586 -10.43 -28.56 25.22
N GLU A 587 -11.44 -27.69 25.27
CA GLU A 587 -12.83 -28.08 25.52
C GLU A 587 -13.36 -29.03 24.42
N THR A 588 -12.98 -28.79 23.17
CA THR A 588 -13.33 -29.67 22.06
C THR A 588 -12.72 -31.06 22.23
N PHE A 589 -11.46 -31.17 22.66
CA PHE A 589 -10.85 -32.46 22.99
C PHE A 589 -11.56 -33.14 24.16
N SER A 590 -11.81 -32.43 25.26
CA SER A 590 -12.51 -32.97 26.43
C SER A 590 -13.90 -33.54 26.10
N SER A 591 -14.60 -32.97 25.10
CA SER A 591 -15.91 -33.47 24.68
C SER A 591 -15.88 -34.70 23.75
N ARG A 592 -14.72 -35.04 23.19
CA ARG A 592 -14.58 -36.08 22.15
C ARG A 592 -13.79 -37.29 22.60
N LEU A 593 -12.83 -37.10 23.49
CA LEU A 593 -11.95 -38.16 23.96
C LEU A 593 -12.68 -39.04 24.96
N ASN A 594 -12.36 -40.34 24.95
CA ASN A 594 -12.75 -41.24 26.02
C ASN A 594 -11.85 -41.06 27.25
N GLU A 595 -12.14 -41.76 28.35
CA GLU A 595 -11.46 -41.57 29.64
C GLU A 595 -9.96 -41.91 29.59
N GLU A 596 -9.60 -42.95 28.83
CA GLU A 596 -8.20 -43.37 28.60
C GLU A 596 -7.45 -42.33 27.75
N GLU A 597 -8.04 -41.92 26.63
CA GLU A 597 -7.48 -40.88 25.75
C GLU A 597 -7.33 -39.52 26.44
N ALA A 598 -8.27 -39.16 27.32
CA ALA A 598 -8.21 -37.93 28.10
C ALA A 598 -7.09 -37.99 29.16
N THR A 599 -6.87 -39.17 29.75
CA THR A 599 -5.76 -39.43 30.69
C THR A 599 -4.43 -39.29 29.96
N ASP A 600 -4.27 -39.96 28.82
CA ASP A 600 -3.09 -39.85 27.96
C ASP A 600 -2.81 -38.40 27.56
N LEU A 601 -3.85 -37.66 27.14
CA LEU A 601 -3.68 -36.26 26.77
C LEU A 601 -3.24 -35.39 27.95
N ASN A 602 -3.78 -35.62 29.15
CA ASN A 602 -3.37 -34.87 30.35
C ASN A 602 -1.92 -35.17 30.73
N ILE A 603 -1.48 -36.42 30.62
CA ILE A 603 -0.08 -36.82 30.83
C ILE A 603 0.80 -36.10 29.81
N ILE A 604 0.48 -36.20 28.51
CA ILE A 604 1.22 -35.54 27.43
C ILE A 604 1.30 -34.02 27.70
N LEU A 605 0.18 -33.37 27.99
CA LEU A 605 0.14 -31.92 28.21
C LEU A 605 0.95 -31.50 29.44
N SER A 606 0.93 -32.29 30.51
CA SER A 606 1.71 -32.02 31.73
C SER A 606 3.22 -32.09 31.45
N TRP A 607 3.65 -33.13 30.73
CA TRP A 607 5.04 -33.29 30.32
C TRP A 607 5.47 -32.21 29.32
N VAL A 608 4.67 -31.91 28.31
CA VAL A 608 4.95 -30.86 27.32
C VAL A 608 5.02 -29.48 27.98
N ALA A 609 4.18 -29.20 28.96
CA ALA A 609 4.17 -27.91 29.66
C ALA A 609 5.38 -27.72 30.59
N CYS A 610 5.93 -28.80 31.13
CA CYS A 610 7.04 -28.76 32.10
C CYS A 610 8.41 -29.11 31.50
N ALA A 611 8.46 -29.61 30.26
CA ALA A 611 9.72 -29.99 29.63
C ALA A 611 10.55 -28.75 29.25
N ASP A 612 11.82 -28.75 29.65
CA ASP A 612 12.79 -27.72 29.27
C ASP A 612 13.13 -27.75 27.77
N THR A 613 12.86 -28.86 27.08
CA THR A 613 13.08 -28.98 25.63
C THR A 613 11.88 -29.63 24.92
N PRO A 614 11.67 -29.32 23.62
CA PRO A 614 10.57 -29.93 22.86
C PRO A 614 10.69 -31.45 22.79
N LEU A 615 9.67 -32.15 23.29
CA LEU A 615 9.61 -33.61 23.28
C LEU A 615 9.30 -34.15 21.88
N ARG A 616 10.01 -35.19 21.46
CA ARG A 616 9.75 -35.95 20.24
C ARG A 616 8.56 -36.89 20.45
N LEU A 617 7.85 -37.24 19.37
CA LEU A 617 6.72 -38.17 19.43
C LEU A 617 7.09 -39.52 20.06
N ALA A 618 8.28 -40.05 19.77
CA ALA A 618 8.77 -41.29 20.37
C ALA A 618 9.03 -41.17 21.88
N GLU A 619 9.43 -39.98 22.35
CA GLU A 619 9.64 -39.72 23.78
C GLU A 619 8.29 -39.64 24.50
N LEU A 620 7.31 -38.97 23.90
CA LEU A 620 5.93 -38.95 24.41
C LEU A 620 5.29 -40.34 24.45
N GLU A 621 5.49 -41.16 23.42
CA GLU A 621 5.02 -42.55 23.39
C GLU A 621 5.66 -43.38 24.52
N THR A 622 6.95 -43.15 24.79
CA THR A 622 7.66 -43.81 25.89
C THR A 622 7.13 -43.37 27.26
N ILE A 623 6.86 -42.08 27.45
CA ILE A 623 6.27 -41.52 28.67
C ILE A 623 4.91 -42.15 28.95
N LEU A 624 4.02 -42.19 27.96
CA LEU A 624 2.71 -42.85 28.09
C LEU A 624 2.85 -44.32 28.46
N GLY A 625 3.76 -45.05 27.80
CA GLY A 625 4.02 -46.45 28.09
C GLY A 625 4.68 -46.73 29.46
N LEU A 626 5.23 -45.72 30.13
CA LEU A 626 5.78 -45.80 31.49
C LEU A 626 4.71 -45.51 32.54
N GLU A 627 3.90 -44.46 32.36
CA GLU A 627 2.84 -44.11 33.32
C GLU A 627 1.69 -45.13 33.34
N LEU A 628 1.35 -45.72 32.18
CA LEU A 628 0.38 -46.82 32.10
C LEU A 628 0.86 -48.11 32.80
N LYS A 629 2.16 -48.26 33.07
CA LYS A 629 2.71 -49.40 33.82
C LYS A 629 2.76 -49.15 35.33
N THR A 630 2.69 -47.90 35.77
CA THR A 630 2.72 -47.53 37.19
C THR A 630 1.36 -47.62 37.89
N GLU A 631 0.25 -47.74 37.15
CA GLU A 631 -1.06 -48.09 37.73
C GLU A 631 -1.13 -49.55 38.24
N ASP A 632 -0.14 -50.39 37.93
CA ASP A 632 0.03 -51.73 38.48
C ASP A 632 0.92 -51.70 39.74
N ASP A 633 0.46 -51.00 40.78
CA ASP A 633 0.80 -51.07 42.22
C ASP A 633 2.26 -51.34 42.64
N ARG A 634 3.25 -50.96 41.83
CA ARG A 634 4.68 -51.10 42.14
C ARG A 634 5.50 -50.03 41.44
N LEU A 635 5.44 -48.80 41.95
CA LEU A 635 6.57 -47.91 42.16
C LEU A 635 6.02 -46.59 42.70
N GLY A 636 5.95 -46.49 44.03
CA GLY A 636 5.71 -45.22 44.69
C GLY A 636 6.93 -44.32 44.52
N LEU A 637 6.73 -43.19 43.84
CA LEU A 637 7.46 -41.95 44.00
C LEU A 637 6.51 -40.78 43.80
#